data_AF-A0AAX3ZZY6-F1
#
_entry.id   AF-A0AAX3ZZY6-F1
#
_cell.length_a   1.000
_cell.length_b   1.000
_cell.length_c   1.000
_cell.angle_alpha   90.00
_cell.angle_beta   90.00
_cell.angle_gamma   90.00
#
_symmetry.space_group_name_H-M   'P 1'
#
loop_
_entity.id
_entity.type
_entity.pdbx_description
1 polymer ?
#
loop_
_entity_poly.entity_id
_entity_poly.type
_entity_poly.pdbx_seq_one_letter_code
_entity_poly.pdbx_strand_id
1 'polypeptide(L)'
;MTTGGFSETDFTTGVLAGDQRAVPRCGQLTYTSFDRPTAGRGQVLGGWQVKAVAGGLDEFEQDAVRVGINTRFETVVALPTFPTQEEIEGRPRRLHYGPLIGDSVAYWHSVQAGSDASGRPGNVFVHVLVDRAPLLPPLRRPISLWRSSGWLTPFGAELVARSELVETEPFPEGEVLELSRIVNFVLDPGVWRIGVLSVLLDAVQDAIAKRGTVILGVEDPERGALWVGAVSALMASSAAARFYFSTYERHPSREDLEALNVHLVCVPIEDLAELELPGSVVVLSELETPSLGELDSSEGANHESHRTERDAEVEVTEWSVLAQTVFLDPDTAVEALTQLDDIAEAGPVFIAETAWPLAELVIRNDIFSDAQSEARRVIDRVQAPVRRIGSEQPVALSIAQSGTEYHGSRQDPFDSSSGDVPSVMPSGAIQQSQRVSEGYLGILAMPNLTPEQSEARWFRFLGIVRETPGWSTKGFDFRNIFGRLDARPTPELLRTVQSVAHGFLDRLNIEAMPVRSANSQSVEIEIVRFADLIMNAGLFDEGIEAPVRALIVRAVVPLLLDESTVQTFTASVGAISVPLRQLIRGCVVDERVNGSFTVRPLGFRVPRAAIVWMLPTEDVQIDGGIRGNATAVEEPTVALVADLVLRTVADSPRCHLGEWSPFVPLALWRVLWESRTKNDAEAAQAYFVGDATSLFSPEYLPHEDLLTLAQRFPDVVPPRYLQSTIISSRQPPEIGFVCANLVRDAEAGRLALTIGLRDVDGDATALSWAQVRLVDRWAASGFAELERVVGLMRPALMSFCRMNAAEIAELSTDVLDRLVVLLFASRWARDRCAAPHVPFVGDAQISGLRHSILGSSDYARTNIAELIRSGIIDREWLLVTVMFLTDGAPGQARRRPDLLTSLGLGSENGAGLLESLARETLSDLRGFGDEVLSPIADMFREEVRRRPNVDSQAEIAKYRPFVWQWFEHLVMPTSESECSQGPLGRLGKDKI
;
A
#
# COMPACT_ATOMS: atom_id res chain seq x y z
N MET A 1 -21.32 -0.20 -63.69
CA MET A 1 -20.85 1.20 -63.83
C MET A 1 -20.41 1.64 -62.43
N THR A 2 -19.13 1.41 -62.11
CA THR A 2 -18.05 2.44 -61.93
C THR A 2 -18.14 3.10 -60.55
N THR A 3 -17.40 2.69 -59.51
CA THR A 3 -15.98 2.96 -59.16
C THR A 3 -15.54 4.42 -59.18
N GLY A 4 -14.95 4.85 -58.05
CA GLY A 4 -14.28 6.13 -57.77
C GLY A 4 -14.61 6.55 -56.34
N GLY A 5 -13.75 6.56 -55.33
CA GLY A 5 -12.30 6.81 -55.30
C GLY A 5 -12.10 8.00 -54.36
N PHE A 6 -11.75 7.75 -53.10
CA PHE A 6 -11.29 8.80 -52.19
C PHE A 6 -9.90 8.46 -51.69
N SER A 7 -9.02 9.43 -51.90
CA SER A 7 -7.57 9.42 -51.77
C SER A 7 -7.14 9.32 -50.31
N GLU A 8 -6.28 8.34 -50.02
CA GLU A 8 -5.35 8.38 -48.89
C GLU A 8 -4.30 9.45 -49.18
N THR A 9 -4.41 10.62 -48.56
CA THR A 9 -3.34 11.62 -48.36
C THR A 9 -3.98 12.82 -47.66
N ASP A 10 -3.99 12.79 -46.33
CA ASP A 10 -3.97 13.95 -45.42
C ASP A 10 -4.24 13.50 -43.98
N PHE A 11 -3.31 12.74 -43.41
CA PHE A 11 -3.10 12.74 -41.96
C PHE A 11 -1.61 12.94 -41.72
N THR A 12 -1.18 14.18 -41.87
CA THR A 12 0.08 14.66 -41.30
C THR A 12 0.08 14.33 -39.81
N THR A 13 1.07 13.54 -39.45
CA THR A 13 1.56 13.20 -38.12
C THR A 13 1.68 14.45 -37.24
N GLY A 14 0.58 14.80 -36.59
CA GLY A 14 0.59 15.61 -35.38
C GLY A 14 1.05 14.73 -34.22
N VAL A 15 2.34 14.40 -34.20
CA VAL A 15 2.99 13.96 -32.97
C VAL A 15 2.85 15.13 -32.01
N LEU A 16 1.87 15.05 -31.11
CA LEU A 16 1.89 15.80 -29.87
C LEU A 16 3.10 15.28 -29.10
N ALA A 17 4.26 15.85 -29.41
CA ALA A 17 5.38 15.92 -28.50
C ALA A 17 4.90 16.78 -27.32
N GLY A 18 4.09 16.17 -26.45
CA GLY A 18 4.00 16.60 -25.08
C GLY A 18 5.42 16.49 -24.55
N ASP A 19 5.97 17.63 -24.14
CA ASP A 19 7.26 17.75 -23.48
C ASP A 19 7.20 16.87 -22.21
N GLN A 20 7.47 15.57 -22.33
CA GLN A 20 7.70 14.66 -21.21
C GLN A 20 9.01 15.07 -20.55
N ARG A 21 9.00 16.22 -19.87
CA ARG A 21 9.99 16.48 -18.84
C ARG A 21 9.74 15.45 -17.76
N ALA A 22 10.71 14.57 -17.55
CA ALA A 22 10.69 13.65 -16.42
C ALA A 22 10.39 14.46 -15.16
N VAL A 23 9.37 14.04 -14.40
CA VAL A 23 9.03 14.67 -13.12
C VAL A 23 10.27 14.56 -12.22
N PRO A 24 10.78 15.68 -11.65
CA PRO A 24 11.97 15.63 -10.81
C PRO A 24 11.73 14.75 -9.58
N ARG A 25 12.78 14.15 -9.02
CA ARG A 25 12.65 13.26 -7.84
C ARG A 25 12.06 14.01 -6.65
N CYS A 26 12.46 15.27 -6.49
CA CYS A 26 12.05 16.11 -5.39
C CYS A 26 11.04 17.19 -5.80
N GLY A 27 10.08 17.45 -4.92
CA GLY A 27 9.14 18.57 -5.01
C GLY A 27 9.22 19.44 -3.75
N GLN A 28 8.97 20.75 -3.85
CA GLN A 28 9.06 21.68 -2.72
C GLN A 28 7.81 22.56 -2.60
N LEU A 29 7.37 22.83 -1.37
CA LEU A 29 6.23 23.68 -1.07
C LEU A 29 6.50 24.55 0.17
N THR A 30 6.09 25.81 0.14
CA THR A 30 6.10 26.68 1.33
C THR A 30 4.69 27.07 1.74
N TYR A 31 4.44 27.08 3.05
CA TYR A 31 3.14 27.41 3.63
C TYR A 31 3.31 28.34 4.83
N THR A 32 2.59 29.45 4.84
CA THR A 32 2.67 30.47 5.88
C THR A 32 1.51 31.45 5.76
N SER A 33 1.29 32.29 6.79
CA SER A 33 0.39 33.45 6.68
C SER A 33 1.11 34.61 6.00
N PHE A 34 0.61 35.06 4.84
CA PHE A 34 1.15 36.23 4.13
C PHE A 34 0.09 36.90 3.24
N ASP A 35 0.39 38.13 2.84
CA ASP A 35 -0.44 38.93 1.95
C ASP A 35 -0.08 38.66 0.48
N ARG A 36 -1.03 38.09 -0.27
CA ARG A 36 -0.85 37.84 -1.70
C ARG A 36 -1.36 39.04 -2.53
N PRO A 37 -0.53 39.65 -3.39
CA PRO A 37 -1.01 40.65 -4.33
C PRO A 37 -1.85 39.96 -5.41
N THR A 38 -3.15 40.27 -5.49
CA THR A 38 -4.04 39.75 -6.53
C THR A 38 -3.90 40.56 -7.83
N ALA A 39 -3.81 39.84 -8.95
CA ALA A 39 -3.90 40.44 -10.28
C ALA A 39 -5.36 40.81 -10.57
N GLY A 40 -5.72 42.06 -10.25
CA GLY A 40 -7.01 42.67 -10.61
C GLY A 40 -7.93 42.90 -9.42
N ARG A 41 -8.18 44.19 -9.12
CA ARG A 41 -9.06 44.74 -8.07
C ARG A 41 -8.54 44.69 -6.62
N GLY A 42 -7.31 45.15 -6.35
CA GLY A 42 -6.92 45.82 -5.09
C GLY A 42 -7.24 45.16 -3.74
N GLN A 43 -7.68 43.90 -3.70
CA GLN A 43 -8.02 43.15 -2.48
C GLN A 43 -6.88 42.21 -2.16
N VAL A 44 -6.15 42.52 -1.09
CA VAL A 44 -5.11 41.65 -0.54
C VAL A 44 -5.80 40.46 0.14
N LEU A 45 -5.56 39.25 -0.37
CA LEU A 45 -5.97 38.01 0.29
C LEU A 45 -4.89 37.66 1.32
N GLY A 46 -5.14 38.02 2.58
CA GLY A 46 -4.30 37.65 3.73
C GLY A 46 -4.79 36.36 4.41
N GLY A 47 -3.86 35.61 5.00
CA GLY A 47 -4.14 34.39 5.75
C GLY A 47 -3.21 33.22 5.40
N TRP A 48 -3.44 32.08 6.05
CA TRP A 48 -2.69 30.84 5.86
C TRP A 48 -2.96 30.25 4.47
N GLN A 49 -1.89 30.12 3.67
CA GLN A 49 -2.00 29.59 2.31
C GLN A 49 -0.65 29.07 1.81
N VAL A 50 -0.69 28.30 0.73
CA VAL A 50 0.52 27.94 -0.02
C VAL A 50 1.12 29.20 -0.63
N LYS A 51 2.40 29.46 -0.33
CA LYS A 51 3.13 30.63 -0.82
C LYS A 51 3.80 30.37 -2.16
N ALA A 52 4.55 29.28 -2.26
CA ALA A 52 5.25 28.88 -3.47
C ALA A 52 5.31 27.35 -3.57
N VAL A 53 5.38 26.87 -4.81
CA VAL A 53 5.50 25.46 -5.18
C VAL A 53 6.60 25.35 -6.24
N ALA A 54 7.43 24.32 -6.15
CA ALA A 54 8.52 24.03 -7.08
C ALA A 54 8.69 22.50 -7.25
N GLY A 55 9.43 22.06 -8.28
CA GLY A 55 9.68 20.63 -8.52
C GLY A 55 8.44 19.84 -8.97
N GLY A 56 7.52 20.52 -9.65
CA GLY A 56 6.36 19.88 -10.31
C GLY A 56 5.36 19.19 -9.38
N LEU A 57 5.20 19.66 -8.13
CA LEU A 57 4.17 19.12 -7.23
C LEU A 57 2.76 19.37 -7.79
N ASP A 58 2.02 18.30 -8.04
CA ASP A 58 0.64 18.37 -8.49
C ASP A 58 -0.33 18.72 -7.33
N GLU A 59 -1.62 18.92 -7.63
CA GLU A 59 -2.61 19.30 -6.60
C GLU A 59 -2.82 18.20 -5.56
N PHE A 60 -2.70 16.93 -5.95
CA PHE A 60 -2.87 15.78 -5.04
C PHE A 60 -1.72 15.68 -4.06
N GLU A 61 -0.47 15.82 -4.53
CA GLU A 61 0.72 15.88 -3.68
C GLU A 61 0.68 17.08 -2.74
N GLN A 62 0.20 18.24 -3.23
CA GLN A 62 0.01 19.42 -2.39
C GLN A 62 -1.02 19.19 -1.29
N ASP A 63 -2.14 18.52 -1.58
CA ASP A 63 -3.16 18.19 -0.59
C ASP A 63 -2.67 17.13 0.40
N ALA A 64 -1.91 16.13 -0.06
CA ALA A 64 -1.29 15.12 0.80
C ALA A 64 -0.33 15.75 1.82
N VAL A 65 0.56 16.66 1.38
CA VAL A 65 1.50 17.31 2.30
C VAL A 65 0.85 18.36 3.20
N ARG A 66 -0.31 18.92 2.83
CA ARG A 66 -1.05 19.87 3.68
C ARG A 66 -1.52 19.25 4.98
N VAL A 67 -1.77 17.94 5.01
CA VAL A 67 -2.20 17.22 6.23
C VAL A 67 -1.14 17.32 7.34
N GLY A 68 0.15 17.27 6.99
CA GLY A 68 1.27 17.39 7.93
C GLY A 68 1.64 18.83 8.31
N ILE A 69 0.93 19.85 7.82
CA ILE A 69 1.24 21.26 8.10
C ILE A 69 0.68 21.66 9.45
N ASN A 70 1.57 21.85 10.42
CA ASN A 70 1.22 22.47 11.69
C ASN A 70 1.33 24.00 11.59
N THR A 71 0.18 24.67 11.70
CA THR A 71 0.09 26.16 11.72
C THR A 71 0.30 26.75 13.11
N ARG A 72 0.57 25.91 14.11
CA ARG A 72 0.93 26.31 15.48
C ARG A 72 2.31 25.76 15.79
N PHE A 73 3.22 26.62 16.22
CA PHE A 73 4.56 26.21 16.63
C PHE A 73 4.95 26.94 17.92
N GLU A 74 4.66 26.27 19.03
CA GLU A 74 4.88 26.80 20.38
C GLU A 74 6.30 26.46 20.84
N THR A 75 7.01 27.45 21.37
CA THR A 75 8.36 27.28 21.92
C THR A 75 8.31 27.23 23.44
N VAL A 76 9.17 26.44 24.08
CA VAL A 76 9.27 26.39 25.55
C VAL A 76 9.56 27.79 26.10
N VAL A 77 10.53 28.47 25.48
CA VAL A 77 10.84 29.88 25.73
C VAL A 77 10.24 30.72 24.61
N ALA A 78 9.33 31.63 24.97
CA ALA A 78 8.76 32.58 24.02
C ALA A 78 9.83 33.60 23.58
N LEU A 79 9.87 33.91 22.28
CA LEU A 79 10.73 34.99 21.79
C LEU A 79 10.30 36.34 22.41
N PRO A 80 11.27 37.20 22.78
CA PRO A 80 10.96 38.55 23.21
C PRO A 80 10.29 39.35 22.08
N THR A 81 9.56 40.41 22.43
CA THR A 81 8.83 41.24 21.45
C THR A 81 9.76 41.89 20.40
N PHE A 82 11.02 42.15 20.77
CA PHE A 82 12.06 42.69 19.89
C PHE A 82 13.29 41.79 19.96
N PRO A 83 13.30 40.66 19.24
CA PRO A 83 14.42 39.73 19.30
C PRO A 83 15.63 40.28 18.55
N THR A 84 16.80 40.04 19.10
CA THR A 84 18.11 40.26 18.47
C THR A 84 18.32 39.27 17.32
N GLN A 85 19.30 39.54 16.46
CA GLN A 85 19.65 38.65 15.36
C GLN A 85 20.11 37.26 15.85
N GLU A 86 20.84 37.21 16.96
CA GLU A 86 21.28 35.95 17.59
C GLU A 86 20.08 35.14 18.10
N GLU A 87 19.10 35.77 18.74
CA GLU A 87 17.86 35.12 19.17
C GLU A 87 17.00 34.65 17.99
N ILE A 88 17.02 35.38 16.87
CA ILE A 88 16.37 35.01 15.61
C ILE A 88 17.03 33.75 15.01
N GLU A 89 18.35 33.70 14.98
CA GLU A 89 19.09 32.56 14.41
C GLU A 89 19.02 31.30 15.29
N GLY A 90 18.96 31.51 16.62
CA GLY A 90 18.86 30.48 17.65
C GLY A 90 17.47 29.91 17.88
N ARG A 91 16.44 30.34 17.13
CA ARG A 91 15.07 29.84 17.31
C ARG A 91 14.98 28.31 17.19
N PRO A 92 14.14 27.66 18.03
CA PRO A 92 13.78 26.27 17.86
C PRO A 92 13.26 26.00 16.45
N ARG A 93 13.64 24.84 15.90
CA ARG A 93 13.19 24.33 14.60
C ARG A 93 12.53 22.98 14.83
N ARG A 94 11.59 22.63 13.98
CA ARG A 94 11.00 21.28 13.93
C ARG A 94 11.27 20.70 12.56
N LEU A 95 11.85 19.51 12.54
CA LEU A 95 11.96 18.69 11.35
C LEU A 95 11.14 17.43 11.58
N HIS A 96 10.12 17.27 10.77
CA HIS A 96 9.27 16.08 10.75
C HIS A 96 9.49 15.35 9.44
N TYR A 97 9.74 14.05 9.51
CA TYR A 97 9.92 13.17 8.38
C TYR A 97 8.91 12.02 8.48
N GLY A 98 8.09 11.85 7.45
CA GLY A 98 6.99 10.89 7.47
C GLY A 98 6.57 10.39 6.09
N PRO A 99 5.76 9.31 6.06
CA PRO A 99 5.33 8.68 4.82
C PRO A 99 4.23 9.48 4.11
N LEU A 100 4.23 9.42 2.78
CA LEU A 100 3.09 9.79 1.94
C LEU A 100 2.46 8.52 1.34
N ILE A 101 1.45 8.69 0.48
CA ILE A 101 0.83 7.57 -0.24
C ILE A 101 1.87 6.92 -1.17
N GLY A 102 1.97 5.59 -1.10
CA GLY A 102 3.00 4.81 -1.80
C GLY A 102 4.34 4.80 -1.06
N ASP A 103 5.45 4.68 -1.81
CA ASP A 103 6.82 4.74 -1.26
C ASP A 103 7.40 6.17 -1.15
N SER A 104 6.57 7.19 -1.42
CA SER A 104 7.00 8.59 -1.32
C SER A 104 7.05 9.04 0.14
N VAL A 105 7.92 10.00 0.43
CA VAL A 105 8.09 10.57 1.78
C VAL A 105 8.12 12.09 1.72
N ALA A 106 7.86 12.73 2.85
CA ALA A 106 7.97 14.17 2.97
C ALA A 106 8.69 14.59 4.25
N TYR A 107 9.33 15.74 4.13
CA TYR A 107 9.97 16.48 5.21
C TYR A 107 9.16 17.76 5.42
N TRP A 108 8.79 18.06 6.66
CA TRP A 108 8.19 19.31 7.07
C TRP A 108 9.13 20.03 8.03
N HIS A 109 9.73 21.12 7.55
CA HIS A 109 10.56 22.01 8.34
C HIS A 109 9.75 23.23 8.80
N SER A 110 9.50 23.35 10.10
CA SER A 110 8.71 24.45 10.70
C SER A 110 9.58 25.33 11.60
N VAL A 111 9.39 26.65 11.51
CA VAL A 111 10.06 27.65 12.37
C VAL A 111 9.15 28.86 12.61
N GLN A 112 9.29 29.53 13.75
CA GLN A 112 8.56 30.79 14.01
C GLN A 112 8.98 31.88 13.02
N ALA A 113 7.98 32.56 12.46
CA ALA A 113 8.14 33.63 11.46
C ALA A 113 7.78 35.02 11.99
N GLY A 114 7.50 35.15 13.29
CA GLY A 114 7.15 36.43 13.93
C GLY A 114 5.68 36.82 13.73
N SER A 115 5.39 38.11 13.63
CA SER A 115 4.05 38.59 13.30
C SER A 115 3.76 38.47 11.81
N ASP A 116 2.52 38.13 11.47
CA ASP A 116 2.05 38.15 10.08
C ASP A 116 1.92 39.59 9.54
N ALA A 117 1.58 39.73 8.25
CA ALA A 117 1.43 41.03 7.59
C ALA A 117 0.33 41.92 8.23
N SER A 118 -0.62 41.33 8.95
CA SER A 118 -1.66 42.04 9.70
C SER A 118 -1.24 42.42 11.12
N GLY A 119 -0.03 42.07 11.54
CA GLY A 119 0.53 42.32 12.86
C GLY A 119 0.12 41.28 13.92
N ARG A 120 -0.56 40.19 13.54
CA ARG A 120 -0.94 39.13 14.48
C ARG A 120 0.30 38.30 14.82
N PRO A 121 0.60 38.08 16.11
CA PRO A 121 1.73 37.25 16.52
C PRO A 121 1.47 35.78 16.20
N GLY A 122 2.54 34.96 16.23
CA GLY A 122 2.44 33.50 16.11
C GLY A 122 2.41 32.97 14.67
N ASN A 123 2.95 33.71 13.70
CA ASN A 123 3.12 33.18 12.35
C ASN A 123 4.21 32.08 12.34
N VAL A 124 4.01 31.06 11.52
CA VAL A 124 4.92 29.94 11.32
C VAL A 124 5.25 29.86 9.84
N PHE A 125 6.51 29.59 9.52
CA PHE A 125 6.94 29.30 8.17
C PHE A 125 7.24 27.81 8.06
N VAL A 126 6.48 27.12 7.20
CA VAL A 126 6.65 25.69 6.93
C VAL A 126 7.22 25.51 5.52
N HIS A 127 8.38 24.88 5.43
CA HIS A 127 9.00 24.45 4.17
C HIS A 127 8.91 22.93 4.07
N VAL A 128 8.24 22.44 3.04
CA VAL A 128 8.04 21.02 2.74
C VAL A 128 8.94 20.59 1.59
N LEU A 129 9.61 19.45 1.74
CA LEU A 129 10.32 18.73 0.69
C LEU A 129 9.69 17.35 0.52
N VAL A 130 9.28 16.99 -0.69
CA VAL A 130 8.79 15.66 -1.06
C VAL A 130 9.92 14.92 -1.78
N ASP A 131 10.18 13.67 -1.39
CA ASP A 131 11.02 12.73 -2.14
C ASP A 131 10.15 11.58 -2.66
N ARG A 132 10.01 11.48 -3.99
CA ARG A 132 9.17 10.49 -4.66
C ARG A 132 9.82 9.11 -4.78
N ALA A 133 11.11 9.01 -4.49
CA ALA A 133 11.90 7.79 -4.62
C ALA A 133 13.02 7.70 -3.56
N PRO A 134 12.68 7.70 -2.25
CA PRO A 134 13.67 7.73 -1.17
C PRO A 134 14.54 6.48 -1.08
N LEU A 135 14.09 5.36 -1.66
CA LEU A 135 14.81 4.09 -1.70
C LEU A 135 15.74 3.93 -2.92
N LEU A 136 15.80 4.94 -3.80
CA LEU A 136 16.73 4.94 -4.93
C LEU A 136 17.97 5.80 -4.62
N PRO A 137 19.16 5.43 -5.13
CA PRO A 137 20.35 6.25 -5.00
C PRO A 137 20.16 7.68 -5.54
N PRO A 138 20.79 8.71 -4.93
CA PRO A 138 21.56 8.62 -3.68
C PRO A 138 20.63 8.35 -2.48
N LEU A 139 21.00 7.35 -1.69
CA LEU A 139 20.38 7.07 -0.40
C LEU A 139 20.97 8.02 0.63
N ARG A 140 20.16 8.43 1.61
CA ARG A 140 20.62 9.24 2.73
C ARG A 140 19.83 8.90 3.98
N ARG A 141 20.43 9.13 5.14
CA ARG A 141 19.69 9.13 6.42
C ARG A 141 18.82 10.39 6.46
N PRO A 142 17.49 10.31 6.63
CA PRO A 142 16.61 11.49 6.52
C PRO A 142 16.98 12.63 7.48
N ILE A 143 17.46 12.30 8.67
CA ILE A 143 17.90 13.27 9.67
C ILE A 143 19.11 14.12 9.21
N SER A 144 19.87 13.71 8.19
CA SER A 144 20.94 14.52 7.58
C SER A 144 20.46 15.88 7.06
N LEU A 145 19.17 16.06 6.80
CA LEU A 145 18.61 17.36 6.40
C LEU A 145 18.40 18.31 7.59
N TRP A 146 18.62 17.90 8.83
CA TRP A 146 18.57 18.79 9.99
C TRP A 146 19.53 19.96 9.81
N ARG A 147 19.05 21.19 10.02
CA ARG A 147 19.83 22.43 9.84
C ARG A 147 20.42 22.63 8.42
N SER A 148 19.93 21.92 7.41
CA SER A 148 20.29 22.18 6.00
C SER A 148 20.13 23.65 5.61
N SER A 149 21.06 24.15 4.81
CA SER A 149 21.03 25.50 4.23
C SER A 149 19.93 25.69 3.19
N GLY A 150 19.33 24.59 2.70
CA GLY A 150 18.16 24.63 1.81
C GLY A 150 16.86 24.99 2.52
N TRP A 151 16.79 24.89 3.85
CA TRP A 151 15.60 25.26 4.60
C TRP A 151 15.45 26.77 4.72
N LEU A 152 14.29 27.28 4.30
CA LEU A 152 13.92 28.68 4.43
C LEU A 152 13.50 28.98 5.88
N THR A 153 14.09 30.02 6.47
CA THR A 153 13.82 30.43 7.86
C THR A 153 13.54 31.94 8.00
N PRO A 154 12.65 32.53 7.17
CA PRO A 154 12.39 33.97 7.21
C PRO A 154 11.72 34.40 8.53
N PHE A 155 12.02 35.61 8.97
CA PHE A 155 11.42 36.20 10.17
C PHE A 155 10.90 37.61 9.92
N GLY A 156 9.64 37.84 10.28
CA GLY A 156 8.92 39.09 10.01
C GLY A 156 8.26 39.11 8.63
N ALA A 157 7.15 39.84 8.54
CA ALA A 157 6.30 39.89 7.35
C ALA A 157 7.05 40.26 6.06
N GLU A 158 8.05 41.14 6.13
CA GLU A 158 8.83 41.56 4.95
C GLU A 158 9.71 40.43 4.39
N LEU A 159 10.43 39.70 5.25
CA LEU A 159 11.26 38.57 4.83
C LEU A 159 10.41 37.38 4.38
N VAL A 160 9.27 37.14 5.04
CA VAL A 160 8.29 36.13 4.62
C VAL A 160 7.70 36.47 3.24
N ALA A 161 7.42 37.74 2.96
CA ALA A 161 6.93 38.16 1.65
C ALA A 161 7.97 37.92 0.54
N ARG A 162 9.26 38.19 0.83
CA ARG A 162 10.38 38.08 -0.12
C ARG A 162 10.98 36.69 -0.28
N SER A 163 10.64 35.72 0.58
CA SER A 163 11.24 34.39 0.48
C SER A 163 10.77 33.66 -0.80
N GLU A 164 11.70 33.10 -1.56
CA GLU A 164 11.44 32.36 -2.79
C GLU A 164 12.01 30.94 -2.71
N LEU A 165 11.34 29.98 -3.35
CA LEU A 165 11.83 28.61 -3.46
C LEU A 165 12.88 28.51 -4.57
N VAL A 166 13.99 27.84 -4.27
CA VAL A 166 15.04 27.53 -5.25
C VAL A 166 15.04 26.03 -5.50
N GLU A 167 14.80 25.63 -6.74
CA GLU A 167 14.94 24.24 -7.17
C GLU A 167 16.41 23.83 -7.06
N THR A 168 16.73 23.04 -6.04
CA THR A 168 18.08 22.54 -5.76
C THR A 168 18.02 21.02 -5.70
N GLU A 169 18.63 20.34 -6.68
CA GLU A 169 18.70 18.88 -6.73
C GLU A 169 20.18 18.47 -6.89
N PRO A 170 20.76 17.71 -5.93
CA PRO A 170 20.13 17.24 -4.69
C PRO A 170 19.89 18.38 -3.69
N PHE A 171 18.88 18.23 -2.83
CA PHE A 171 18.67 19.13 -1.69
C PHE A 171 19.88 19.03 -0.74
N PRO A 172 20.48 20.16 -0.32
CA PRO A 172 21.73 20.14 0.44
C PRO A 172 21.53 19.52 1.83
N GLU A 173 22.53 18.81 2.33
CA GLU A 173 22.54 18.28 3.70
C GLU A 173 22.93 19.36 4.71
N GLY A 174 22.65 19.11 5.99
CA GLY A 174 23.08 19.98 7.08
C GLY A 174 24.42 19.58 7.67
N GLU A 175 25.25 20.57 8.00
CA GLU A 175 26.62 20.37 8.50
C GLU A 175 26.69 20.06 10.01
N VAL A 176 25.55 19.88 10.68
CA VAL A 176 25.48 19.88 12.16
C VAL A 176 25.58 18.46 12.75
N LEU A 177 25.18 17.43 11.99
CA LEU A 177 25.04 16.04 12.45
C LEU A 177 26.10 15.10 11.87
N GLU A 178 27.36 15.49 11.95
CA GLU A 178 28.49 14.61 11.63
C GLU A 178 28.49 13.37 12.55
N LEU A 179 28.84 12.20 11.99
CA LEU A 179 28.83 10.93 12.74
C LEU A 179 29.69 11.00 14.01
N SER A 180 30.85 11.64 13.95
CA SER A 180 31.73 11.84 15.10
C SER A 180 31.05 12.64 16.23
N ARG A 181 30.18 13.59 15.90
CA ARG A 181 29.43 14.36 16.90
C ARG A 181 28.34 13.51 17.54
N ILE A 182 27.63 12.70 16.76
CA ILE A 182 26.63 11.76 17.27
C ILE A 182 27.27 10.75 18.23
N VAL A 183 28.41 10.17 17.84
CA VAL A 183 29.13 9.21 18.66
C VAL A 183 29.64 9.85 19.96
N ASN A 184 30.26 11.03 19.89
CA ASN A 184 30.71 11.75 21.08
C ASN A 184 29.55 12.18 21.99
N PHE A 185 28.37 12.43 21.43
CA PHE A 185 27.16 12.70 22.20
C PHE A 185 26.73 11.46 22.99
N VAL A 186 26.65 10.28 22.36
CA VAL A 186 26.26 9.03 23.01
C VAL A 186 27.29 8.59 24.07
N LEU A 187 28.59 8.76 23.78
CA LEU A 187 29.70 8.35 24.64
C LEU A 187 30.21 9.45 25.60
N ASP A 188 29.35 10.41 25.91
CA ASP A 188 29.68 11.48 26.86
C ASP A 188 30.04 10.89 28.24
N PRO A 189 31.26 11.15 28.77
CA PRO A 189 31.70 10.55 30.03
C PRO A 189 30.93 11.08 31.25
N GLY A 190 30.20 12.19 31.11
CA GLY A 190 29.42 12.80 32.19
C GLY A 190 28.00 12.26 32.33
N VAL A 191 27.47 11.55 31.31
CA VAL A 191 26.07 11.10 31.26
C VAL A 191 25.98 9.72 30.61
N TRP A 192 25.26 8.79 31.23
CA TRP A 192 25.14 7.41 30.72
C TRP A 192 24.09 7.28 29.60
N ARG A 193 24.31 7.97 28.47
CA ARG A 193 23.37 8.01 27.34
C ARG A 193 23.26 6.68 26.58
N ILE A 194 24.26 5.82 26.64
CA ILE A 194 24.21 4.49 26.01
C ILE A 194 23.09 3.61 26.59
N GLY A 195 22.75 3.77 27.87
CA GLY A 195 21.61 3.08 28.48
C GLY A 195 20.28 3.52 27.86
N VAL A 196 20.06 4.84 27.77
CA VAL A 196 18.87 5.42 27.10
C VAL A 196 18.80 5.00 25.63
N LEU A 197 19.93 5.03 24.90
CA LEU A 197 19.98 4.59 23.50
C LEU A 197 19.54 3.13 23.37
N SER A 198 19.99 2.25 24.26
CA SER A 198 19.67 0.82 24.22
C SER A 198 18.15 0.57 24.30
N VAL A 199 17.47 1.23 25.25
CA VAL A 199 16.02 1.12 25.37
C VAL A 199 15.30 1.78 24.20
N LEU A 200 15.82 2.91 23.72
CA LEU A 200 15.25 3.63 22.58
C LEU A 200 15.30 2.81 21.29
N LEU A 201 16.40 2.11 21.02
CA LEU A 201 16.55 1.24 19.85
C LEU A 201 15.50 0.14 19.86
N ASP A 202 15.37 -0.59 20.96
CA ASP A 202 14.43 -1.70 21.07
C ASP A 202 12.97 -1.22 21.00
N ALA A 203 12.66 -0.08 21.65
CA ALA A 203 11.33 0.53 21.58
C ALA A 203 11.01 1.02 20.15
N VAL A 204 11.98 1.61 19.45
CA VAL A 204 11.80 2.05 18.05
C VAL A 204 11.65 0.87 17.11
N GLN A 205 12.39 -0.23 17.32
CA GLN A 205 12.22 -1.45 16.54
C GLN A 205 10.81 -2.03 16.70
N ASP A 206 10.30 -2.07 17.93
CA ASP A 206 8.93 -2.48 18.20
C ASP A 206 7.90 -1.53 17.55
N ALA A 207 8.15 -0.22 17.63
CA ALA A 207 7.30 0.80 16.99
C ALA A 207 7.29 0.68 15.46
N ILE A 208 8.43 0.38 14.81
CA ILE A 208 8.50 0.10 13.37
C ILE A 208 7.65 -1.13 13.03
N ALA A 209 7.80 -2.21 13.81
CA ALA A 209 7.09 -3.48 13.57
C ALA A 209 5.57 -3.34 13.77
N LYS A 210 5.14 -2.60 14.79
CA LYS A 210 3.73 -2.44 15.18
C LYS A 210 3.06 -1.17 14.60
N ARG A 211 3.79 -0.35 13.85
CA ARG A 211 3.38 1.02 13.44
C ARG A 211 2.97 1.89 14.64
N GLY A 212 3.73 1.78 15.72
CA GLY A 212 3.56 2.58 16.94
C GLY A 212 4.41 3.84 16.94
N THR A 213 4.41 4.51 18.10
CA THR A 213 5.20 5.72 18.37
C THR A 213 5.86 5.62 19.73
N VAL A 214 7.13 6.02 19.80
CA VAL A 214 7.90 6.23 21.03
C VAL A 214 8.06 7.73 21.26
N ILE A 215 7.93 8.17 22.50
CA ILE A 215 8.18 9.56 22.90
C ILE A 215 9.49 9.64 23.66
N LEU A 216 10.34 10.59 23.25
CA LEU A 216 11.58 10.90 23.95
C LEU A 216 11.55 12.36 24.45
N GLY A 217 11.65 12.53 25.76
CA GLY A 217 11.91 13.81 26.39
C GLY A 217 13.32 14.29 26.10
N VAL A 218 13.47 15.48 25.53
CA VAL A 218 14.75 16.12 25.22
C VAL A 218 14.80 17.55 25.75
N GLU A 219 15.96 18.02 26.18
CA GLU A 219 16.10 19.41 26.66
C GLU A 219 15.80 20.42 25.55
N ASP A 220 16.16 20.11 24.29
CA ASP A 220 15.93 21.00 23.16
C ASP A 220 15.88 20.22 21.82
N PRO A 221 15.41 20.85 20.71
CA PRO A 221 15.35 20.20 19.40
C PRO A 221 16.70 19.77 18.82
N GLU A 222 17.83 20.39 19.23
CA GLU A 222 19.15 19.97 18.76
C GLU A 222 19.52 18.62 19.38
N ARG A 223 19.21 18.41 20.67
CA ARG A 223 19.33 17.10 21.31
C ARG A 223 18.37 16.09 20.71
N GLY A 224 17.13 16.49 20.40
CA GLY A 224 16.20 15.64 19.63
C GLY A 224 16.81 15.16 18.31
N ALA A 225 17.43 16.06 17.55
CA ALA A 225 18.10 15.70 16.30
C ALA A 225 19.32 14.78 16.51
N LEU A 226 20.10 14.96 17.58
CA LEU A 226 21.22 14.07 17.92
C LEU A 226 20.75 12.66 18.29
N TRP A 227 19.64 12.52 19.03
CA TRP A 227 19.04 11.22 19.36
C TRP A 227 18.49 10.50 18.13
N VAL A 228 17.73 11.19 17.29
CA VAL A 228 17.28 10.65 15.99
C VAL A 228 18.50 10.26 15.13
N GLY A 229 19.56 11.07 15.17
CA GLY A 229 20.85 10.79 14.54
C GLY A 229 21.50 9.50 15.07
N ALA A 230 21.53 9.30 16.39
CA ALA A 230 22.10 8.11 17.03
C ALA A 230 21.37 6.82 16.61
N VAL A 231 20.03 6.84 16.62
CA VAL A 231 19.21 5.72 16.14
C VAL A 231 19.47 5.47 14.65
N SER A 232 19.48 6.53 13.83
CA SER A 232 19.71 6.42 12.37
C SER A 232 21.13 5.94 12.02
N ALA A 233 22.14 6.25 12.84
CA ALA A 233 23.52 5.86 12.63
C ALA A 233 23.75 4.34 12.80
N LEU A 234 22.89 3.67 13.56
CA LEU A 234 22.88 2.22 13.75
C LEU A 234 22.05 1.46 12.71
N MET A 235 21.55 2.17 11.69
CA MET A 235 20.84 1.62 10.54
C MET A 235 21.64 1.87 9.27
N ALA A 236 21.49 1.01 8.26
CA ALA A 236 21.88 1.38 6.90
C ALA A 236 20.94 2.48 6.35
N SER A 237 21.42 3.31 5.42
CA SER A 237 20.66 4.42 4.84
C SER A 237 19.34 3.99 4.19
N SER A 238 19.28 2.78 3.63
CA SER A 238 18.04 2.18 3.09
C SER A 238 17.00 1.85 4.16
N ALA A 239 17.43 1.40 5.34
CA ALA A 239 16.55 1.15 6.48
C ALA A 239 16.15 2.47 7.16
N ALA A 240 17.09 3.41 7.32
CA ALA A 240 16.84 4.73 7.88
C ALA A 240 15.85 5.55 7.04
N ALA A 241 15.77 5.33 5.71
CA ALA A 241 14.76 5.94 4.85
C ALA A 241 13.31 5.59 5.25
N ARG A 242 13.11 4.51 6.03
CA ARG A 242 11.81 4.07 6.56
C ARG A 242 11.64 4.34 8.05
N PHE A 243 12.61 4.99 8.68
CA PHE A 243 12.53 5.41 10.07
C PHE A 243 11.94 6.84 10.13
N TYR A 244 10.67 6.94 10.52
CA TYR A 244 9.93 8.20 10.57
C TYR A 244 10.02 8.85 11.96
N PHE A 245 10.17 10.18 11.99
CA PHE A 245 10.38 10.91 13.24
C PHE A 245 9.86 12.36 13.21
N SER A 246 9.74 12.96 14.40
CA SER A 246 9.67 14.41 14.59
C SER A 246 10.67 14.86 15.65
N THR A 247 11.50 15.86 15.34
CA THR A 247 12.54 16.36 16.26
C THR A 247 12.01 17.27 17.36
N TYR A 248 10.74 17.70 17.28
CA TYR A 248 10.11 18.54 18.29
C TYR A 248 8.59 18.59 18.13
N GLU A 249 7.86 18.25 19.19
CA GLU A 249 6.42 18.49 19.37
C GLU A 249 6.15 19.01 20.78
N ARG A 250 5.13 19.87 20.94
CA ARG A 250 4.64 20.35 22.25
C ARG A 250 3.31 19.71 22.57
N HIS A 251 3.18 19.14 23.76
CA HIS A 251 1.95 18.53 24.28
C HIS A 251 1.14 17.71 23.25
N PRO A 252 1.74 16.78 22.48
CA PRO A 252 1.00 16.05 21.47
C PRO A 252 -0.11 15.20 22.12
N SER A 253 -1.34 15.37 21.64
CA SER A 253 -2.44 14.49 22.01
C SER A 253 -2.32 13.16 21.25
N ARG A 254 -3.12 12.17 21.66
CA ARG A 254 -3.22 10.90 20.92
C ARG A 254 -3.58 11.11 19.44
N GLU A 255 -4.51 12.01 19.14
CA GLU A 255 -4.93 12.32 17.78
C GLU A 255 -3.79 12.98 16.98
N ASP A 256 -2.95 13.80 17.63
CA ASP A 256 -1.78 14.40 16.99
C ASP A 256 -0.72 13.35 16.66
N LEU A 257 -0.46 12.40 17.56
CA LEU A 257 0.49 11.31 17.30
C LEU A 257 0.02 10.40 16.17
N GLU A 258 -1.27 10.04 16.16
CA GLU A 258 -1.89 9.27 15.07
C GLU A 258 -1.81 10.03 13.73
N ALA A 259 -2.01 11.36 13.74
CA ALA A 259 -1.89 12.20 12.56
C ALA A 259 -0.44 12.37 12.06
N LEU A 260 0.54 12.42 12.97
CA LEU A 260 1.96 12.48 12.63
C LEU A 260 2.44 11.17 11.98
N ASN A 261 1.93 10.02 12.45
CA ASN A 261 2.25 8.70 11.92
C ASN A 261 3.77 8.45 11.83
N VAL A 262 4.47 8.65 12.97
CA VAL A 262 5.93 8.50 13.08
C VAL A 262 6.32 7.55 14.22
N HIS A 263 7.55 7.03 14.15
CA HIS A 263 8.05 6.04 15.10
C HIS A 263 8.71 6.68 16.33
N LEU A 264 9.35 7.84 16.15
CA LEU A 264 9.97 8.58 17.25
C LEU A 264 9.53 10.05 17.26
N VAL A 265 8.99 10.51 18.38
CA VAL A 265 8.62 11.91 18.62
C VAL A 265 9.46 12.47 19.77
N CYS A 266 10.21 13.53 19.50
CA CYS A 266 10.93 14.25 20.54
C CYS A 266 10.01 15.35 21.12
N VAL A 267 9.93 15.41 22.45
CA VAL A 267 9.11 16.38 23.20
C VAL A 267 10.01 17.06 24.23
N PRO A 268 9.83 18.35 24.54
CA PRO A 268 10.56 18.98 25.63
C PRO A 268 10.36 18.26 26.97
N ILE A 269 11.41 18.14 27.77
CA ILE A 269 11.34 17.44 29.06
C ILE A 269 10.27 18.05 29.98
N GLU A 270 10.09 19.37 29.91
CA GLU A 270 9.10 20.09 30.74
C GLU A 270 7.67 19.65 30.43
N ASP A 271 7.38 19.25 29.20
CA ASP A 271 6.05 18.86 28.76
C ASP A 271 5.72 17.41 29.15
N LEU A 272 6.73 16.56 29.42
CA LEU A 272 6.53 15.13 29.65
C LEU A 272 5.55 14.83 30.80
N ALA A 273 5.52 15.68 31.83
CA ALA A 273 4.65 15.49 32.99
C ALA A 273 3.17 15.75 32.67
N GLU A 274 2.89 16.53 31.62
CA GLU A 274 1.54 16.96 31.23
C GLU A 274 0.95 16.09 30.10
N LEU A 275 1.70 15.11 29.59
CA LEU A 275 1.23 14.21 28.53
C LEU A 275 0.21 13.21 29.07
N GLU A 276 -1.03 13.31 28.60
CA GLU A 276 -2.09 12.32 28.82
C GLU A 276 -2.14 11.32 27.66
N LEU A 277 -1.35 10.24 27.77
CA LEU A 277 -1.20 9.25 26.70
C LEU A 277 -1.64 7.85 27.12
N PRO A 278 -2.07 6.99 26.17
CA PRO A 278 -2.34 5.59 26.46
C PRO A 278 -1.11 4.89 27.02
N GLY A 279 -1.30 3.97 27.98
CA GLY A 279 -0.18 3.19 28.57
C GLY A 279 0.56 2.27 27.59
N SER A 280 0.13 2.18 26.34
CA SER A 280 0.82 1.46 25.25
C SER A 280 1.91 2.27 24.56
N VAL A 281 2.01 3.58 24.82
CA VAL A 281 3.06 4.45 24.27
C VAL A 281 4.26 4.44 25.21
N VAL A 282 5.42 4.04 24.70
CA VAL A 282 6.67 4.09 25.47
C VAL A 282 7.12 5.55 25.56
N VAL A 283 7.31 6.03 26.79
CA VAL A 283 7.80 7.38 27.09
C VAL A 283 9.13 7.26 27.82
N LEU A 284 10.15 7.89 27.23
CA LEU A 284 11.52 7.95 27.72
C LEU A 284 11.91 9.42 27.98
N SER A 285 12.95 9.64 28.77
CA SER A 285 13.58 10.95 28.95
C SER A 285 15.09 10.79 28.79
N GLU A 286 15.74 11.70 28.07
CA GLU A 286 17.19 11.64 27.90
C GLU A 286 17.99 11.84 29.20
N LEU A 287 17.33 12.31 30.27
CA LEU A 287 17.91 12.47 31.60
C LEU A 287 17.65 11.29 32.53
N GLU A 288 16.87 10.30 32.09
CA GLU A 288 16.53 9.15 32.90
C GLU A 288 17.67 8.12 32.95
N THR A 289 17.70 7.29 34.00
CA THR A 289 18.62 6.15 34.10
C THR A 289 17.81 4.86 33.99
N PRO A 290 17.52 4.37 32.78
CA PRO A 290 16.68 3.19 32.62
C PRO A 290 17.37 1.93 33.15
N SER A 291 16.58 0.96 33.61
CA SER A 291 17.10 -0.36 33.94
C SER A 291 17.22 -1.16 32.65
N LEU A 292 18.43 -1.59 32.30
CA LEU A 292 18.64 -2.45 31.15
C LEU A 292 18.28 -3.90 31.49
N GLY A 293 17.58 -4.54 30.57
CA GLY A 293 17.27 -5.96 30.62
C GLY A 293 18.39 -6.84 30.07
N GLU A 294 18.25 -8.16 30.21
CA GLU A 294 19.16 -9.15 29.63
C GLU A 294 18.48 -9.97 28.53
N LEU A 295 19.13 -10.06 27.37
CA LEU A 295 18.71 -10.94 26.27
C LEU A 295 18.90 -12.41 26.70
N ASP A 296 17.88 -13.25 26.55
CA ASP A 296 17.91 -14.69 26.88
C ASP A 296 18.31 -15.04 28.34
N SER A 297 17.61 -14.48 29.33
CA SER A 297 17.68 -15.05 30.67
C SER A 297 17.25 -16.53 30.62
N SER A 298 18.20 -17.44 30.82
CA SER A 298 18.03 -18.91 30.69
C SER A 298 16.74 -19.45 31.36
N GLU A 299 16.13 -20.48 30.76
CA GLU A 299 14.92 -21.17 31.27
C GLU A 299 14.89 -21.27 32.80
N GLY A 300 14.04 -20.44 33.43
CA GLY A 300 13.84 -20.41 34.88
C GLY A 300 14.30 -19.13 35.59
N ALA A 301 15.05 -18.25 34.91
CA ALA A 301 15.20 -16.84 35.29
C ALA A 301 14.18 -16.01 34.51
N ASN A 302 13.52 -15.05 35.15
CA ASN A 302 12.51 -14.20 34.49
C ASN A 302 13.17 -13.44 33.33
N HIS A 303 12.59 -13.46 32.12
CA HIS A 303 12.97 -12.51 31.06
C HIS A 303 12.92 -11.10 31.61
N GLU A 304 14.10 -10.47 31.75
CA GLU A 304 14.20 -9.10 32.23
C GLU A 304 14.14 -8.18 31.02
N SER A 305 12.97 -7.58 30.79
CA SER A 305 12.80 -6.46 29.87
C SER A 305 13.54 -5.22 30.39
N HIS A 306 13.92 -4.31 29.49
CA HIS A 306 14.27 -2.96 29.89
C HIS A 306 13.09 -2.31 30.64
N ARG A 307 13.38 -1.45 31.60
CA ARG A 307 12.37 -0.65 32.31
C ARG A 307 12.75 0.82 32.29
N THR A 308 11.80 1.64 31.84
CA THR A 308 11.91 3.11 31.94
C THR A 308 11.61 3.57 33.36
N GLU A 309 11.92 4.83 33.70
CA GLU A 309 11.55 5.40 35.02
C GLU A 309 10.03 5.54 35.20
N ARG A 310 9.26 5.40 34.11
CA ARG A 310 7.79 5.38 34.10
C ARG A 310 7.22 3.95 34.10
N ASP A 311 8.02 2.96 34.48
CA ASP A 311 7.66 1.55 34.56
C ASP A 311 7.18 0.93 33.22
N ALA A 312 7.53 1.53 32.08
CA ALA A 312 7.26 0.90 30.79
C ALA A 312 8.26 -0.23 30.55
N GLU A 313 7.75 -1.43 30.22
CA GLU A 313 8.56 -2.59 29.86
C GLU A 313 8.86 -2.58 28.35
N VAL A 314 10.13 -2.67 27.98
CA VAL A 314 10.58 -2.78 26.58
C VAL A 314 11.40 -4.06 26.43
N GLU A 315 10.97 -4.93 25.53
CA GLU A 315 11.66 -6.20 25.26
C GLU A 315 13.07 -5.96 24.72
N VAL A 316 14.05 -6.68 25.25
CA VAL A 316 15.45 -6.56 24.81
C VAL A 316 15.61 -7.25 23.47
N THR A 317 16.22 -6.58 22.49
CA THR A 317 16.52 -7.18 21.18
C THR A 317 18.01 -7.30 20.93
N GLU A 318 18.39 -8.07 19.91
CA GLU A 318 19.79 -8.15 19.49
C GLU A 318 20.34 -6.78 19.04
N TRP A 319 19.49 -5.84 18.60
CA TRP A 319 19.94 -4.56 18.07
C TRP A 319 20.59 -3.68 19.15
N SER A 320 19.98 -3.60 20.34
CA SER A 320 20.56 -2.83 21.46
C SER A 320 21.83 -3.48 22.02
N VAL A 321 21.91 -4.81 22.05
CA VAL A 321 23.11 -5.54 22.49
C VAL A 321 24.28 -5.31 21.54
N LEU A 322 24.03 -5.39 20.22
CA LEU A 322 25.04 -5.08 19.20
C LEU A 322 25.48 -3.62 19.27
N ALA A 323 24.54 -2.69 19.45
CA ALA A 323 24.84 -1.27 19.60
C ALA A 323 25.76 -0.98 20.79
N GLN A 324 25.47 -1.54 21.97
CA GLN A 324 26.32 -1.41 23.16
C GLN A 324 27.76 -1.86 22.90
N THR A 325 27.94 -2.92 22.10
CA THR A 325 29.26 -3.45 21.78
C THR A 325 30.02 -2.59 20.77
N VAL A 326 29.33 -2.04 19.77
CA VAL A 326 29.93 -1.16 18.76
C VAL A 326 30.31 0.20 19.35
N PHE A 327 29.54 0.70 20.33
CA PHE A 327 29.83 1.92 21.09
C PHE A 327 30.87 1.68 22.21
N LEU A 328 32.02 1.07 21.88
CA LEU A 328 33.10 0.81 22.82
C LEU A 328 33.88 2.09 23.18
N ASP A 329 34.37 2.79 22.15
CA ASP A 329 35.05 4.08 22.24
C ASP A 329 34.77 4.91 20.98
N PRO A 330 34.96 6.25 21.03
CA PRO A 330 34.54 7.12 19.92
C PRO A 330 35.21 6.81 18.57
N ASP A 331 36.51 6.50 18.57
CA ASP A 331 37.25 6.29 17.32
C ASP A 331 36.83 4.97 16.67
N THR A 332 36.76 3.90 17.47
CA THR A 332 36.31 2.57 17.02
C THR A 332 34.86 2.61 16.51
N ALA A 333 33.97 3.31 17.21
CA ALA A 333 32.56 3.40 16.81
C ALA A 333 32.39 4.17 15.49
N VAL A 334 33.10 5.28 15.29
CA VAL A 334 33.05 6.04 14.02
C VAL A 334 33.56 5.20 12.85
N GLU A 335 34.71 4.52 13.03
CA GLU A 335 35.29 3.65 11.99
C GLU A 335 34.34 2.48 11.64
N ALA A 336 33.71 1.87 12.63
CA ALA A 336 32.81 0.76 12.45
C ALA A 336 31.50 1.19 11.75
N LEU A 337 30.84 2.24 12.24
CA LEU A 337 29.55 2.70 11.71
C LEU A 337 29.64 3.26 10.28
N THR A 338 30.80 3.77 9.85
CA THR A 338 31.02 4.22 8.46
C THR A 338 30.89 3.08 7.45
N GLN A 339 31.11 1.83 7.86
CA GLN A 339 31.06 0.65 6.98
C GLN A 339 29.65 0.10 6.77
N LEU A 340 28.65 0.56 7.53
CA LEU A 340 27.31 -0.05 7.53
C LEU A 340 26.62 -0.01 6.17
N ASP A 341 26.76 1.09 5.43
CA ASP A 341 26.11 1.24 4.11
C ASP A 341 26.75 0.33 3.06
N ASP A 342 28.08 0.21 3.06
CA ASP A 342 28.82 -0.72 2.20
C ASP A 342 28.47 -2.19 2.51
N ILE A 343 28.33 -2.53 3.80
CA ILE A 343 27.91 -3.86 4.24
C ILE A 343 26.49 -4.17 3.77
N ALA A 344 25.57 -3.21 3.89
CA ALA A 344 24.19 -3.36 3.45
C ALA A 344 24.09 -3.52 1.92
N GLU A 345 24.86 -2.76 1.14
CA GLU A 345 24.89 -2.87 -0.33
C GLU A 345 25.44 -4.23 -0.80
N ALA A 346 26.45 -4.77 -0.12
CA ALA A 346 26.99 -6.11 -0.41
C ALA A 346 26.10 -7.26 0.09
N GLY A 347 25.17 -6.98 1.01
CA GLY A 347 24.35 -7.95 1.72
C GLY A 347 23.28 -8.64 0.86
N PRO A 348 22.70 -9.77 1.34
CA PRO A 348 21.64 -10.51 0.65
C PRO A 348 20.28 -9.81 0.71
N VAL A 349 20.10 -8.87 1.64
CA VAL A 349 18.82 -8.22 1.94
C VAL A 349 18.74 -6.89 1.20
N PHE A 350 17.75 -6.74 0.32
CA PHE A 350 17.52 -5.46 -0.35
C PHE A 350 16.73 -4.48 0.52
N ILE A 351 15.88 -4.95 1.45
CA ILE A 351 15.01 -4.07 2.23
C ILE A 351 14.57 -4.69 3.58
N ALA A 352 14.55 -3.86 4.64
CA ALA A 352 13.80 -3.99 5.91
C ALA A 352 14.42 -4.65 7.16
N GLU A 353 15.65 -5.18 7.14
CA GLU A 353 16.28 -5.68 8.38
C GLU A 353 17.19 -4.64 9.03
N THR A 354 16.70 -4.02 10.12
CA THR A 354 17.35 -2.90 10.82
C THR A 354 18.70 -3.29 11.44
N ALA A 355 18.78 -4.47 12.06
CA ALA A 355 19.95 -4.91 12.81
C ALA A 355 20.99 -5.70 11.99
N TRP A 356 20.62 -6.18 10.79
CA TRP A 356 21.48 -7.10 10.02
C TRP A 356 22.83 -6.51 9.62
N PRO A 357 22.94 -5.27 9.07
CA PRO A 357 24.23 -4.69 8.73
C PRO A 357 25.15 -4.54 9.95
N LEU A 358 24.58 -4.25 11.12
CA LEU A 358 25.31 -4.13 12.38
C LEU A 358 25.81 -5.50 12.87
N ALA A 359 25.00 -6.54 12.73
CA ALA A 359 25.40 -7.92 13.05
C ALA A 359 26.55 -8.39 12.14
N GLU A 360 26.45 -8.15 10.83
CA GLU A 360 27.51 -8.49 9.88
C GLU A 360 28.81 -7.71 10.15
N LEU A 361 28.72 -6.44 10.55
CA LEU A 361 29.85 -5.64 11.02
C LEU A 361 30.53 -6.29 12.25
N VAL A 362 29.74 -6.72 13.24
CA VAL A 362 30.24 -7.39 14.45
C VAL A 362 30.91 -8.73 14.12
N ILE A 363 30.37 -9.53 13.20
CA ILE A 363 31.01 -10.79 12.76
C ILE A 363 32.34 -10.56 12.03
N ARG A 364 32.46 -9.47 11.26
CA ARG A 364 33.67 -9.18 10.47
C ARG A 364 34.83 -8.64 11.29
N ASN A 365 34.57 -8.15 12.50
CA ASN A 365 35.57 -7.47 13.31
C ASN A 365 35.75 -8.16 14.67
N ASP A 366 36.92 -8.77 14.86
CA ASP A 366 37.28 -9.52 16.07
C ASP A 366 37.27 -8.66 17.35
N ILE A 367 37.33 -7.33 17.24
CA ILE A 367 37.24 -6.40 18.37
C ILE A 367 35.88 -6.52 19.08
N PHE A 368 34.83 -6.93 18.37
CA PHE A 368 33.47 -7.06 18.90
C PHE A 368 33.11 -8.51 19.25
N SER A 369 34.08 -9.32 19.68
CA SER A 369 33.90 -10.75 19.97
C SER A 369 32.77 -11.04 20.96
N ASP A 370 32.49 -10.12 21.87
CA ASP A 370 31.56 -10.29 22.98
C ASP A 370 30.08 -10.36 22.54
N ALA A 371 29.74 -9.86 21.36
CA ALA A 371 28.38 -9.90 20.79
C ALA A 371 28.26 -10.77 19.53
N GLN A 372 29.27 -11.61 19.24
CA GLN A 372 29.24 -12.46 18.05
C GLN A 372 28.13 -13.52 18.11
N SER A 373 27.74 -14.00 19.29
CA SER A 373 26.61 -14.92 19.46
C SER A 373 25.29 -14.29 19.01
N GLU A 374 25.05 -13.05 19.42
CA GLU A 374 23.85 -12.28 19.12
C GLU A 374 23.84 -11.88 17.65
N ALA A 375 24.99 -11.44 17.12
CA ALA A 375 25.16 -11.17 15.70
C ALA A 375 24.85 -12.41 14.84
N ARG A 376 25.31 -13.60 15.28
CA ARG A 376 25.03 -14.87 14.60
C ARG A 376 23.54 -15.16 14.55
N ARG A 377 22.79 -14.89 15.63
CA ARG A 377 21.33 -15.09 15.67
C ARG A 377 20.61 -14.19 14.67
N VAL A 378 21.00 -12.92 14.59
CA VAL A 378 20.45 -11.98 13.60
C VAL A 378 20.74 -12.47 12.18
N ILE A 379 21.98 -12.89 11.90
CA ILE A 379 22.37 -13.39 10.58
C ILE A 379 21.65 -14.70 10.24
N ASP A 380 21.54 -15.64 11.16
CA ASP A 380 20.89 -16.93 10.95
C ASP A 380 19.37 -16.77 10.73
N ARG A 381 18.73 -15.83 11.45
CA ARG A 381 17.31 -15.45 11.24
C ARG A 381 17.08 -14.97 9.81
N VAL A 382 18.05 -14.24 9.24
CA VAL A 382 17.99 -13.72 7.87
C VAL A 382 18.44 -14.76 6.81
N GLN A 383 19.36 -15.68 7.15
CA GLN A 383 19.91 -16.68 6.21
C GLN A 383 19.01 -17.92 6.01
N ALA A 384 17.95 -18.11 6.79
CA ALA A 384 16.95 -19.15 6.57
C ALA A 384 15.73 -18.64 5.75
N PRO A 385 15.37 -19.29 4.63
CA PRO A 385 16.09 -19.37 3.37
C PRO A 385 15.66 -18.25 2.37
N VAL A 386 16.49 -17.23 2.21
CA VAL A 386 16.71 -16.59 0.88
C VAL A 386 18.17 -16.84 0.54
N ARG A 387 18.48 -18.06 0.07
CA ARG A 387 19.83 -18.38 -0.42
C ARG A 387 20.08 -17.68 -1.75
N ARG A 388 20.93 -16.64 -1.74
CA ARG A 388 21.76 -16.30 -2.90
C ARG A 388 22.69 -17.48 -3.20
N ILE A 389 22.55 -18.10 -4.36
CA ILE A 389 23.64 -18.89 -4.95
C ILE A 389 24.39 -17.96 -5.90
N GLY A 390 25.66 -17.67 -5.58
CA GLY A 390 26.63 -17.20 -6.55
C GLY A 390 27.35 -15.89 -6.19
N SER A 391 28.47 -16.00 -5.46
CA SER A 391 29.59 -15.08 -5.64
C SER A 391 30.90 -15.81 -5.34
N GLU A 392 31.40 -16.55 -6.33
CA GLU A 392 32.86 -16.74 -6.41
C GLU A 392 33.48 -15.41 -6.88
N GLN A 393 34.51 -14.98 -6.18
CA GLN A 393 35.22 -13.70 -6.37
C GLN A 393 35.71 -13.51 -7.82
N PRO A 394 35.76 -12.26 -8.33
CA PRO A 394 36.37 -11.99 -9.63
C PRO A 394 37.90 -12.08 -9.51
N VAL A 395 38.49 -13.15 -10.03
CA VAL A 395 39.93 -13.19 -10.31
C VAL A 395 40.21 -12.23 -11.46
N ALA A 396 41.04 -11.22 -11.20
CA ALA A 396 41.48 -10.23 -12.16
C ALA A 396 42.07 -10.88 -13.43
N LEU A 397 41.45 -10.63 -14.59
CA LEU A 397 41.99 -11.01 -15.89
C LEU A 397 43.10 -10.01 -16.29
N SER A 398 44.36 -10.42 -16.12
CA SER A 398 45.50 -9.72 -16.74
C SER A 398 45.45 -9.95 -18.25
N ILE A 399 45.31 -8.87 -19.02
CA ILE A 399 45.47 -8.89 -20.48
C ILE A 399 46.97 -9.02 -20.78
N ALA A 400 47.39 -10.20 -21.22
CA ALA A 400 48.70 -10.43 -21.83
C ALA A 400 48.54 -10.61 -23.34
N GLN A 401 49.26 -9.76 -24.07
CA GLN A 401 49.36 -9.69 -25.52
C GLN A 401 49.97 -10.96 -26.12
N SER A 402 49.41 -11.43 -27.23
CA SER A 402 50.06 -12.19 -28.31
C SER A 402 49.03 -12.17 -29.46
N GLY A 403 49.19 -11.49 -30.59
CA GLY A 403 50.41 -11.24 -31.34
C GLY A 403 50.64 -12.38 -32.34
N THR A 404 49.81 -12.48 -33.38
CA THR A 404 50.25 -13.07 -34.67
C THR A 404 49.40 -12.58 -35.83
N GLU A 405 50.12 -12.07 -36.82
CA GLU A 405 49.76 -11.42 -38.07
C GLU A 405 48.99 -12.32 -39.04
N TYR A 406 48.18 -11.72 -39.92
CA TYR A 406 48.18 -12.09 -41.34
C TYR A 406 47.78 -10.89 -42.22
N HIS A 407 48.73 -10.45 -43.05
CA HIS A 407 48.54 -9.61 -44.25
C HIS A 407 47.45 -10.23 -45.15
N GLY A 408 46.56 -9.50 -45.83
CA GLY A 408 46.76 -8.28 -46.59
C GLY A 408 46.79 -8.62 -48.08
N SER A 409 45.71 -8.38 -48.83
CA SER A 409 45.70 -8.24 -50.29
C SER A 409 44.37 -7.63 -50.78
N ARG A 410 44.47 -6.38 -51.25
CA ARG A 410 43.47 -5.60 -51.98
C ARG A 410 43.32 -6.10 -53.42
N GLN A 411 42.12 -6.03 -53.98
CA GLN A 411 41.87 -5.67 -55.38
C GLN A 411 40.38 -5.34 -55.61
N ASP A 412 40.10 -4.05 -55.84
CA ASP A 412 39.01 -3.49 -56.67
C ASP A 412 39.64 -3.13 -58.05
N PRO A 413 38.94 -2.89 -59.20
CA PRO A 413 37.66 -2.14 -59.31
C PRO A 413 36.71 -2.48 -60.49
N PHE A 414 35.57 -1.75 -60.52
CA PHE A 414 34.71 -1.28 -61.65
C PHE A 414 33.25 -1.79 -61.84
N ASP A 415 32.34 -0.81 -61.68
CA ASP A 415 31.11 -0.45 -62.43
C ASP A 415 30.03 -1.50 -62.79
N SER A 416 28.82 -1.34 -62.25
CA SER A 416 27.71 -0.60 -62.90
C SER A 416 26.30 -0.97 -62.37
N SER A 417 25.50 0.08 -62.13
CA SER A 417 24.04 0.19 -62.29
C SER A 417 23.04 -0.73 -61.54
N SER A 418 22.13 -0.03 -60.85
CA SER A 418 20.66 -0.21 -60.77
C SER A 418 20.06 -1.37 -59.97
N GLY A 419 19.19 -0.99 -59.03
CA GLY A 419 17.93 -1.69 -58.75
C GLY A 419 17.88 -2.47 -57.43
N ASP A 420 16.94 -2.03 -56.58
CA ASP A 420 16.31 -2.76 -55.47
C ASP A 420 17.14 -3.04 -54.21
N VAL A 421 16.62 -2.53 -53.09
CA VAL A 421 17.05 -2.85 -51.72
C VAL A 421 16.42 -4.20 -51.34
N PRO A 422 17.20 -5.28 -51.11
CA PRO A 422 16.68 -6.49 -50.50
C PRO A 422 16.85 -6.40 -48.97
N SER A 423 15.79 -6.76 -48.26
CA SER A 423 15.82 -7.03 -46.83
C SER A 423 16.89 -8.10 -46.53
N VAL A 424 17.94 -7.72 -45.80
CA VAL A 424 19.06 -8.62 -45.43
C VAL A 424 18.59 -9.50 -44.27
N MET A 425 18.10 -10.69 -44.59
CA MET A 425 18.08 -11.82 -43.66
C MET A 425 19.50 -12.39 -43.56
N PRO A 426 20.02 -12.73 -42.36
CA PRO A 426 21.37 -13.25 -42.21
C PRO A 426 21.52 -14.59 -42.96
N SER A 427 22.49 -14.68 -43.90
CA SER A 427 22.71 -15.83 -44.80
C SER A 427 22.87 -17.19 -44.10
N GLY A 428 23.21 -17.22 -42.80
CA GLY A 428 23.28 -18.45 -42.01
C GLY A 428 21.92 -19.13 -41.79
N ALA A 429 20.84 -18.36 -41.65
CA ALA A 429 19.49 -18.90 -41.41
C ALA A 429 18.91 -19.59 -42.67
N ILE A 430 19.27 -19.11 -43.86
CA ILE A 430 18.84 -19.67 -45.16
C ILE A 430 19.61 -20.95 -45.48
N GLN A 431 20.93 -21.00 -45.21
CA GLN A 431 21.72 -22.22 -45.39
C GLN A 431 21.30 -23.34 -44.43
N GLN A 432 20.94 -23.01 -43.19
CA GLN A 432 20.51 -24.00 -42.22
C GLN A 432 19.09 -24.51 -42.51
N SER A 433 18.16 -23.65 -42.99
CA SER A 433 16.83 -24.10 -43.43
C SER A 433 16.88 -24.95 -44.71
N GLN A 434 17.79 -24.66 -45.64
CA GLN A 434 18.05 -25.47 -46.83
C GLN A 434 18.66 -26.84 -46.49
N ARG A 435 19.70 -26.92 -45.64
CA ARG A 435 20.30 -28.21 -45.22
C ARG A 435 19.30 -29.12 -44.50
N VAL A 436 18.48 -28.53 -43.63
CA VAL A 436 17.43 -29.24 -42.90
C VAL A 436 16.37 -29.77 -43.90
N SER A 437 15.95 -28.96 -44.88
CA SER A 437 15.02 -29.37 -45.95
C SER A 437 15.58 -30.47 -46.87
N GLU A 438 16.86 -30.41 -47.23
CA GLU A 438 17.55 -31.43 -48.04
C GLU A 438 17.73 -32.75 -47.28
N GLY A 439 18.08 -32.69 -45.99
CA GLY A 439 18.14 -33.86 -45.11
C GLY A 439 16.77 -34.54 -44.94
N TYR A 440 15.69 -33.76 -44.83
CA TYR A 440 14.32 -34.27 -44.72
C TYR A 440 13.82 -34.95 -46.00
N LEU A 441 14.08 -34.37 -47.18
CA LEU A 441 13.73 -35.00 -48.46
C LEU A 441 14.47 -36.32 -48.67
N GLY A 442 15.70 -36.43 -48.17
CA GLY A 442 16.49 -37.66 -48.16
C GLY A 442 15.92 -38.77 -47.28
N ILE A 443 15.29 -38.46 -46.14
CA ILE A 443 14.63 -39.44 -45.26
C ILE A 443 13.34 -39.99 -45.88
N LEU A 444 12.52 -39.10 -46.46
CA LEU A 444 11.26 -39.48 -47.14
C LEU A 444 11.50 -40.34 -48.39
N ALA A 445 12.66 -40.19 -49.03
CA ALA A 445 13.06 -40.97 -50.20
C ALA A 445 13.62 -42.38 -49.90
N MET A 446 13.87 -42.72 -48.62
CA MET A 446 14.35 -44.08 -48.27
C MET A 446 13.25 -45.14 -48.45
N PRO A 447 13.54 -46.41 -48.78
CA PRO A 447 12.52 -47.47 -48.81
C PRO A 447 12.02 -47.81 -47.39
N ASN A 448 10.72 -48.11 -47.21
CA ASN A 448 10.13 -48.48 -45.91
C ASN A 448 9.66 -49.95 -45.88
N LEU A 449 10.36 -50.83 -46.59
CA LEU A 449 9.88 -52.17 -46.95
C LEU A 449 10.27 -53.27 -45.93
N THR A 450 11.18 -52.98 -45.00
CA THR A 450 11.66 -53.93 -43.98
C THR A 450 11.81 -53.26 -42.60
N PRO A 451 11.71 -54.02 -41.48
CA PRO A 451 11.91 -53.48 -40.13
C PRO A 451 13.25 -52.76 -39.94
N GLU A 452 14.33 -53.30 -40.52
CA GLU A 452 15.69 -52.75 -40.46
C GLU A 452 15.82 -51.42 -41.22
N GLN A 453 15.11 -51.26 -42.35
CA GLN A 453 15.08 -50.00 -43.11
C GLN A 453 14.23 -48.93 -42.42
N SER A 454 13.13 -49.34 -41.78
CA SER A 454 12.33 -48.46 -40.92
C SER A 454 13.15 -47.97 -39.73
N GLU A 455 13.95 -48.85 -39.12
CA GLU A 455 14.86 -48.53 -38.02
C GLU A 455 15.98 -47.58 -38.45
N ALA A 456 16.63 -47.80 -39.59
CA ALA A 456 17.65 -46.89 -40.13
C ALA A 456 17.10 -45.49 -40.45
N ARG A 457 15.84 -45.42 -40.89
CA ARG A 457 15.12 -44.16 -41.15
C ARG A 457 14.85 -43.41 -39.84
N TRP A 458 14.48 -44.10 -38.77
CA TRP A 458 14.33 -43.54 -37.43
C TRP A 458 15.66 -43.00 -36.85
N PHE A 459 16.77 -43.74 -36.99
CA PHE A 459 18.09 -43.27 -36.52
C PHE A 459 18.57 -42.00 -37.23
N ARG A 460 18.38 -41.90 -38.55
CA ARG A 460 18.69 -40.67 -39.31
C ARG A 460 17.82 -39.49 -38.88
N PHE A 461 16.54 -39.74 -38.64
CA PHE A 461 15.59 -38.72 -38.19
C PHE A 461 15.94 -38.19 -36.78
N LEU A 462 16.27 -39.09 -35.84
CA LEU A 462 16.77 -38.71 -34.51
C LEU A 462 18.07 -37.89 -34.58
N GLY A 463 18.95 -38.17 -35.55
CA GLY A 463 20.14 -37.37 -35.84
C GLY A 463 19.83 -35.92 -36.25
N ILE A 464 18.83 -35.71 -37.11
CA ILE A 464 18.41 -34.36 -37.54
C ILE A 464 17.76 -33.58 -36.39
N VAL A 465 16.94 -34.25 -35.57
CA VAL A 465 16.32 -33.65 -34.37
C VAL A 465 17.38 -33.23 -33.35
N ARG A 466 18.46 -34.02 -33.21
CA ARG A 466 19.61 -33.67 -32.35
C ARG A 466 20.35 -32.42 -32.79
N GLU A 467 20.40 -32.11 -34.08
CA GLU A 467 21.17 -30.98 -34.62
C GLU A 467 20.35 -29.68 -34.81
N THR A 468 19.03 -29.70 -34.55
CA THR A 468 18.13 -28.57 -34.86
C THR A 468 17.42 -28.00 -33.62
N PRO A 469 17.75 -26.77 -33.16
CA PRO A 469 17.00 -26.08 -32.10
C PRO A 469 15.57 -25.71 -32.54
N GLY A 470 14.60 -25.80 -31.61
CA GLY A 470 13.19 -25.41 -31.86
C GLY A 470 12.50 -26.20 -32.99
N TRP A 471 12.83 -27.47 -33.15
CA TRP A 471 12.43 -28.29 -34.30
C TRP A 471 10.91 -28.56 -34.38
N SER A 472 10.17 -28.46 -33.26
CA SER A 472 8.74 -28.77 -33.18
C SER A 472 7.80 -27.62 -33.56
N THR A 473 8.31 -26.39 -33.68
CA THR A 473 7.48 -25.19 -33.96
C THR A 473 7.76 -24.54 -35.31
N LYS A 474 8.81 -24.94 -36.04
CA LYS A 474 8.98 -24.58 -37.46
C LYS A 474 7.87 -25.29 -38.24
N GLY A 475 7.10 -24.57 -39.05
CA GLY A 475 5.85 -24.98 -39.74
C GLY A 475 5.90 -26.19 -40.69
N PHE A 476 6.75 -27.17 -40.42
CA PHE A 476 6.74 -28.51 -40.96
C PHE A 476 5.73 -29.36 -40.19
N ASP A 477 4.67 -29.80 -40.88
CA ASP A 477 3.66 -30.69 -40.33
C ASP A 477 4.22 -32.13 -40.25
N PHE A 478 5.05 -32.38 -39.23
CA PHE A 478 5.65 -33.70 -39.01
C PHE A 478 4.61 -34.77 -38.68
N ARG A 479 3.39 -34.42 -38.23
CA ARG A 479 2.29 -35.40 -38.06
C ARG A 479 1.92 -36.05 -39.40
N ASN A 480 1.98 -35.30 -40.50
CA ASN A 480 1.81 -35.83 -41.85
C ASN A 480 2.98 -36.75 -42.29
N ILE A 481 4.18 -36.55 -41.74
CA ILE A 481 5.36 -37.38 -42.01
C ILE A 481 5.32 -38.68 -41.17
N PHE A 482 4.97 -38.58 -39.88
CA PHE A 482 4.69 -39.73 -39.02
C PHE A 482 3.49 -40.54 -39.53
N GLY A 483 2.46 -39.88 -40.05
CA GLY A 483 1.32 -40.54 -40.70
C GLY A 483 1.66 -41.28 -42.00
N ARG A 484 2.82 -41.00 -42.61
CA ARG A 484 3.37 -41.75 -43.76
C ARG A 484 4.39 -42.83 -43.36
N LEU A 485 4.74 -42.92 -42.07
CA LEU A 485 5.43 -44.05 -41.46
C LEU A 485 4.33 -45.03 -41.01
N ASP A 486 3.89 -45.90 -41.91
CA ASP A 486 2.77 -46.81 -41.64
C ASP A 486 2.95 -47.61 -40.34
N ALA A 487 1.89 -47.59 -39.53
CA ALA A 487 1.59 -48.39 -38.34
C ALA A 487 2.16 -47.93 -36.97
N ARG A 488 1.35 -48.21 -35.93
CA ARG A 488 1.64 -48.02 -34.50
C ARG A 488 3.09 -48.38 -34.15
N PRO A 489 3.72 -47.70 -33.17
CA PRO A 489 5.10 -47.98 -32.79
C PRO A 489 5.28 -49.47 -32.54
N THR A 490 6.25 -50.09 -33.22
CA THR A 490 6.56 -51.50 -33.00
C THR A 490 7.03 -51.69 -31.54
N PRO A 491 6.75 -52.84 -30.90
CA PRO A 491 7.25 -53.14 -29.56
C PRO A 491 8.78 -53.03 -29.43
N GLU A 492 9.50 -53.18 -30.55
CA GLU A 492 10.95 -52.96 -30.67
C GLU A 492 11.32 -51.48 -30.51
N LEU A 493 10.61 -50.56 -31.19
CA LEU A 493 10.87 -49.12 -31.12
C LEU A 493 10.58 -48.58 -29.71
N LEU A 494 9.50 -49.04 -29.06
CA LEU A 494 9.19 -48.72 -27.66
C LEU A 494 10.30 -49.21 -26.70
N ARG A 495 10.83 -50.42 -26.93
CA ARG A 495 11.99 -50.95 -26.18
C ARG A 495 13.27 -50.15 -26.41
N THR A 496 13.50 -49.66 -27.62
CA THR A 496 14.66 -48.80 -27.92
C THR A 496 14.52 -47.42 -27.28
N VAL A 497 13.33 -46.82 -27.33
CA VAL A 497 13.02 -45.56 -26.62
C VAL A 497 13.23 -45.72 -25.11
N GLN A 498 12.75 -46.81 -24.52
CA GLN A 498 12.99 -47.16 -23.13
C GLN A 498 14.49 -47.42 -22.86
N SER A 499 15.20 -48.13 -23.73
CA SER A 499 16.64 -48.40 -23.59
C SER A 499 17.49 -47.12 -23.65
N VAL A 500 17.14 -46.18 -24.54
CA VAL A 500 17.77 -44.86 -24.62
C VAL A 500 17.50 -44.06 -23.34
N ALA A 501 16.27 -44.07 -22.84
CA ALA A 501 15.91 -43.43 -21.57
C ALA A 501 16.67 -44.03 -20.37
N HIS A 502 16.77 -45.36 -20.29
CA HIS A 502 17.55 -46.05 -19.26
C HIS A 502 19.07 -45.75 -19.40
N GLY A 503 19.60 -45.71 -20.62
CA GLY A 503 20.99 -45.33 -20.88
C GLY A 503 21.32 -43.87 -20.53
N PHE A 504 20.32 -42.97 -20.53
CA PHE A 504 20.47 -41.63 -19.95
C PHE A 504 20.50 -41.68 -18.42
N LEU A 505 19.61 -42.45 -17.78
CA LEU A 505 19.58 -42.63 -16.32
C LEU A 505 20.88 -43.27 -15.78
N ASP A 506 21.42 -44.27 -16.48
CA ASP A 506 22.66 -44.94 -16.10
C ASP A 506 23.85 -43.96 -16.16
N ARG A 507 23.92 -43.11 -17.19
CA ARG A 507 24.95 -42.05 -17.29
C ARG A 507 24.82 -41.00 -16.18
N LEU A 508 23.61 -40.71 -15.73
CA LEU A 508 23.33 -39.79 -14.61
C LEU A 508 23.57 -40.40 -13.22
N ASN A 509 23.68 -41.73 -13.11
CA ASN A 509 23.89 -42.48 -11.86
C ASN A 509 25.38 -42.77 -11.55
N ILE A 510 26.32 -42.42 -12.44
CA ILE A 510 27.75 -42.60 -12.18
C ILE A 510 28.20 -41.50 -11.20
N GLU A 511 28.38 -41.86 -9.92
CA GLU A 511 28.68 -41.00 -8.75
C GLU A 511 29.96 -40.13 -8.83
N ALA A 512 30.69 -40.11 -9.96
CA ALA A 512 31.91 -39.33 -10.12
C ALA A 512 31.95 -38.64 -11.49
N MET A 513 31.33 -37.47 -11.58
CA MET A 513 31.64 -36.51 -12.65
C MET A 513 32.63 -35.47 -12.07
N PRO A 514 33.85 -35.36 -12.64
CA PRO A 514 34.75 -34.26 -12.30
C PRO A 514 34.12 -32.93 -12.75
N VAL A 515 34.42 -31.85 -12.02
CA VAL A 515 34.09 -30.44 -12.26
C VAL A 515 33.35 -30.18 -13.58
N ARG A 516 32.07 -29.79 -13.49
CA ARG A 516 31.16 -29.53 -14.62
C ARG A 516 31.84 -28.64 -15.67
N SER A 517 32.30 -29.25 -16.76
CA SER A 517 32.80 -28.54 -17.94
C SER A 517 31.64 -28.06 -18.81
N ALA A 518 31.88 -27.09 -19.69
CA ALA A 518 30.91 -26.45 -20.59
C ALA A 518 30.08 -27.41 -21.49
N ASN A 519 30.38 -28.72 -21.51
CA ASN A 519 29.67 -29.74 -22.28
C ASN A 519 28.52 -30.44 -21.54
N SER A 520 28.29 -30.14 -20.25
CA SER A 520 27.26 -30.84 -19.46
C SER A 520 25.84 -30.68 -20.03
N GLN A 521 25.45 -29.48 -20.50
CA GLN A 521 24.09 -29.19 -21.01
C GLN A 521 23.65 -30.03 -22.23
N SER A 522 24.58 -30.70 -22.91
CA SER A 522 24.28 -31.47 -24.13
C SER A 522 23.32 -32.63 -23.87
N VAL A 523 23.36 -33.25 -22.69
CA VAL A 523 22.55 -34.44 -22.38
C VAL A 523 21.11 -34.04 -22.02
N GLU A 524 20.94 -32.98 -21.25
CA GLU A 524 19.62 -32.48 -20.83
C GLU A 524 18.87 -31.87 -22.02
N ILE A 525 19.58 -31.20 -22.93
CA ILE A 525 19.00 -30.72 -24.21
C ILE A 525 18.50 -31.91 -25.05
N GLU A 526 19.26 -33.00 -25.11
CA GLU A 526 18.86 -34.22 -25.83
C GLU A 526 17.62 -34.87 -25.20
N ILE A 527 17.54 -34.92 -23.87
CA ILE A 527 16.37 -35.43 -23.14
C ILE A 527 15.12 -34.64 -23.52
N VAL A 528 15.19 -33.30 -23.49
CA VAL A 528 14.03 -32.44 -23.82
C VAL A 528 13.63 -32.59 -25.29
N ARG A 529 14.58 -32.59 -26.22
CA ARG A 529 14.30 -32.74 -27.66
C ARG A 529 13.69 -34.11 -27.98
N PHE A 530 14.16 -35.15 -27.31
CA PHE A 530 13.63 -36.50 -27.46
C PHE A 530 12.21 -36.63 -26.89
N ALA A 531 11.95 -36.06 -25.70
CA ALA A 531 10.62 -36.03 -25.10
C ALA A 531 9.62 -35.28 -26.00
N ASP A 532 10.02 -34.12 -26.52
CA ASP A 532 9.19 -33.30 -27.40
C ASP A 532 8.81 -34.06 -28.67
N LEU A 533 9.73 -34.88 -29.18
CA LEU A 533 9.55 -35.67 -30.39
C LEU A 533 8.48 -36.72 -30.24
N ILE A 534 8.59 -37.50 -29.18
CA ILE A 534 7.65 -38.59 -28.87
C ILE A 534 6.26 -38.02 -28.59
N MET A 535 6.19 -36.94 -27.81
CA MET A 535 4.93 -36.32 -27.42
C MET A 535 4.22 -35.67 -28.60
N ASN A 536 4.93 -34.90 -29.44
CA ASN A 536 4.33 -34.27 -30.62
C ASN A 536 3.88 -35.30 -31.68
N ALA A 537 4.57 -36.44 -31.77
CA ALA A 537 4.22 -37.56 -32.64
C ALA A 537 3.02 -38.38 -32.13
N GLY A 538 2.51 -38.12 -30.92
CA GLY A 538 1.41 -38.89 -30.32
C GLY A 538 1.81 -40.31 -29.92
N LEU A 539 3.11 -40.58 -29.75
CA LEU A 539 3.68 -41.88 -29.36
C LEU A 539 3.78 -42.03 -27.83
N PHE A 540 3.07 -41.19 -27.09
CA PHE A 540 3.15 -41.07 -25.64
C PHE A 540 2.04 -41.89 -24.99
N ASP A 541 2.38 -43.03 -24.40
CA ASP A 541 1.52 -43.87 -23.58
C ASP A 541 2.03 -43.95 -22.12
N GLU A 542 1.26 -44.55 -21.21
CA GLU A 542 1.62 -44.67 -19.79
C GLU A 542 2.99 -45.35 -19.56
N GLY A 543 3.44 -46.22 -20.47
CA GLY A 543 4.71 -46.95 -20.38
C GLY A 543 5.94 -46.12 -20.76
N ILE A 544 5.79 -45.08 -21.58
CA ILE A 544 6.86 -44.12 -21.91
C ILE A 544 6.79 -42.88 -21.03
N GLU A 545 5.58 -42.49 -20.60
CA GLU A 545 5.35 -41.31 -19.78
C GLU A 545 6.15 -41.34 -18.47
N ALA A 546 6.11 -42.45 -17.73
CA ALA A 546 6.81 -42.56 -16.45
C ALA A 546 8.35 -42.40 -16.58
N PRO A 547 9.05 -43.08 -17.52
CA PRO A 547 10.47 -42.86 -17.77
C PRO A 547 10.81 -41.42 -18.21
N VAL A 548 10.03 -40.83 -19.12
CA VAL A 548 10.27 -39.46 -19.62
C VAL A 548 10.07 -38.44 -18.50
N ARG A 549 9.00 -38.60 -17.71
CA ARG A 549 8.74 -37.79 -16.52
C ARG A 549 9.90 -37.88 -15.53
N ALA A 550 10.38 -39.09 -15.22
CA ALA A 550 11.52 -39.29 -14.31
C ALA A 550 12.81 -38.61 -14.81
N LEU A 551 13.09 -38.69 -16.12
CA LEU A 551 14.23 -38.00 -16.73
C LEU A 551 14.11 -36.48 -16.65
N ILE A 552 12.92 -35.93 -16.95
CA ILE A 552 12.66 -34.49 -16.86
C ILE A 552 12.85 -34.01 -15.42
N VAL A 553 12.25 -34.70 -14.45
CA VAL A 553 12.32 -34.32 -13.02
C VAL A 553 13.76 -34.37 -12.51
N ARG A 554 14.54 -35.39 -12.90
CA ARG A 554 15.89 -35.57 -12.38
C ARG A 554 16.93 -34.68 -13.06
N ALA A 555 16.81 -34.44 -14.37
CA ALA A 555 17.84 -33.78 -15.16
C ALA A 555 17.46 -32.35 -15.60
N VAL A 556 16.20 -32.13 -15.96
CA VAL A 556 15.74 -30.87 -16.57
C VAL A 556 15.20 -29.89 -15.53
N VAL A 557 14.39 -30.34 -14.58
CA VAL A 557 13.82 -29.47 -13.53
C VAL A 557 14.90 -28.72 -12.73
N PRO A 558 16.03 -29.32 -12.32
CA PRO A 558 17.08 -28.59 -11.61
C PRO A 558 17.68 -27.43 -12.42
N LEU A 559 17.81 -27.58 -13.74
CA LEU A 559 18.30 -26.51 -14.63
C LEU A 559 17.26 -25.41 -14.84
N LEU A 560 15.97 -25.77 -14.88
CA LEU A 560 14.88 -24.80 -14.98
C LEU A 560 14.73 -23.97 -13.71
N LEU A 561 15.08 -24.52 -12.54
CA LEU A 561 14.99 -23.86 -11.24
C LEU A 561 16.25 -23.06 -10.85
N ASP A 562 17.29 -23.09 -11.69
CA ASP A 562 18.56 -22.38 -11.50
C ASP A 562 18.63 -21.13 -12.40
N GLU A 563 18.58 -19.94 -11.78
CA GLU A 563 18.61 -18.64 -12.46
C GLU A 563 19.85 -18.42 -13.31
N SER A 564 20.99 -18.99 -12.94
CA SER A 564 22.25 -18.78 -13.65
C SER A 564 22.32 -19.52 -14.99
N THR A 565 21.58 -20.64 -15.12
CA THR A 565 21.67 -21.54 -16.28
C THR A 565 20.42 -21.54 -17.15
N VAL A 566 19.25 -21.23 -16.60
CA VAL A 566 17.94 -21.32 -17.27
C VAL A 566 17.87 -20.54 -18.60
N GLN A 567 18.43 -19.33 -18.68
CA GLN A 567 18.35 -18.51 -19.88
C GLN A 567 19.16 -19.11 -21.04
N THR A 568 20.37 -19.59 -20.73
CA THR A 568 21.24 -20.27 -21.70
C THR A 568 20.65 -21.61 -22.14
N PHE A 569 20.07 -22.36 -21.20
CA PHE A 569 19.45 -23.65 -21.46
C PHE A 569 18.22 -23.52 -22.37
N THR A 570 17.25 -22.67 -22.01
CA THR A 570 16.02 -22.46 -22.79
C THR A 570 16.31 -21.92 -24.18
N ALA A 571 17.28 -21.01 -24.33
CA ALA A 571 17.75 -20.54 -25.63
C ALA A 571 18.36 -21.67 -26.50
N SER A 572 19.09 -22.60 -25.88
CA SER A 572 19.72 -23.73 -26.58
C SER A 572 18.71 -24.82 -27.01
N VAL A 573 17.65 -25.02 -26.22
CA VAL A 573 16.56 -25.93 -26.58
C VAL A 573 15.68 -25.32 -27.68
N GLY A 574 15.32 -24.05 -27.54
CA GLY A 574 14.34 -23.37 -28.40
C GLY A 574 12.90 -23.70 -28.00
N ALA A 575 11.94 -23.36 -28.86
CA ALA A 575 10.52 -23.60 -28.57
C ALA A 575 10.17 -25.11 -28.60
N ILE A 576 9.22 -25.50 -27.75
CA ILE A 576 8.77 -26.89 -27.53
C ILE A 576 7.27 -27.03 -27.77
N SER A 577 6.77 -28.24 -28.03
CA SER A 577 5.35 -28.50 -28.32
C SER A 577 4.43 -28.34 -27.11
N VAL A 578 3.14 -28.04 -27.36
CA VAL A 578 2.11 -27.88 -26.30
C VAL A 578 2.05 -29.09 -25.34
N PRO A 579 2.03 -30.36 -25.82
CA PRO A 579 1.96 -31.51 -24.92
C PRO A 579 3.17 -31.60 -23.98
N LEU A 580 4.39 -31.31 -24.48
CA LEU A 580 5.58 -31.32 -23.64
C LEU A 580 5.56 -30.18 -22.61
N ARG A 581 5.10 -28.97 -23.01
CA ARG A 581 4.91 -27.86 -22.06
C ARG A 581 4.01 -28.27 -20.90
N GLN A 582 2.88 -28.93 -21.17
CA GLN A 582 1.96 -29.41 -20.14
C GLN A 582 2.63 -30.43 -19.19
N LEU A 583 3.39 -31.40 -19.73
CA LEU A 583 4.11 -32.36 -18.91
C LEU A 583 5.18 -31.69 -18.02
N ILE A 584 5.98 -30.78 -18.58
CA ILE A 584 7.03 -30.07 -17.83
C ILE A 584 6.39 -29.21 -16.73
N ARG A 585 5.30 -28.47 -17.01
CA ARG A 585 4.56 -27.71 -15.98
C ARG A 585 4.15 -28.61 -14.82
N GLY A 586 3.59 -29.78 -15.11
CA GLY A 586 3.26 -30.78 -14.10
C GLY A 586 4.49 -31.27 -13.32
N CYS A 587 5.61 -31.55 -13.98
CA CYS A 587 6.84 -31.98 -13.32
C CYS A 587 7.47 -30.90 -12.41
N VAL A 588 7.30 -29.62 -12.76
CA VAL A 588 7.84 -28.50 -11.99
C VAL A 588 6.97 -28.20 -10.77
N VAL A 589 5.64 -28.20 -10.93
CA VAL A 589 4.67 -27.73 -9.92
C VAL A 589 4.15 -28.82 -8.98
N ASP A 590 3.99 -30.06 -9.45
CA ASP A 590 3.41 -31.14 -8.65
C ASP A 590 4.35 -31.55 -7.50
N GLU A 591 3.97 -31.25 -6.26
CA GLU A 591 4.75 -31.57 -5.05
C GLU A 591 5.07 -33.06 -4.91
N ARG A 592 4.17 -33.94 -5.39
CA ARG A 592 4.38 -35.40 -5.31
C ARG A 592 5.53 -35.86 -6.19
N VAL A 593 5.86 -35.04 -7.20
CA VAL A 593 6.88 -35.30 -8.20
C VAL A 593 8.14 -34.48 -7.91
N ASN A 594 7.97 -33.22 -7.53
CA ASN A 594 9.04 -32.29 -7.16
C ASN A 594 8.77 -31.69 -5.77
N GLY A 595 9.36 -32.30 -4.74
CA GLY A 595 9.23 -31.84 -3.35
C GLY A 595 9.85 -30.47 -3.05
N SER A 596 10.45 -29.79 -4.04
CA SER A 596 11.10 -28.47 -3.85
C SER A 596 10.24 -27.27 -4.23
N PHE A 597 9.10 -27.47 -4.92
CA PHE A 597 8.32 -26.35 -5.46
C PHE A 597 7.74 -25.45 -4.36
N THR A 598 7.12 -26.02 -3.34
CA THR A 598 6.48 -25.26 -2.25
C THR A 598 7.40 -24.90 -1.10
N VAL A 599 8.67 -25.34 -1.16
CA VAL A 599 9.72 -24.92 -0.22
C VAL A 599 10.10 -23.46 -0.46
N ARG A 600 9.89 -22.93 -1.67
CA ARG A 600 10.15 -21.53 -2.02
C ARG A 600 8.87 -20.68 -1.91
N PRO A 601 8.98 -19.38 -1.57
CA PRO A 601 7.85 -18.48 -1.61
C PRO A 601 7.35 -18.29 -3.04
N LEU A 602 6.03 -18.22 -3.21
CA LEU A 602 5.38 -17.91 -4.48
C LEU A 602 5.79 -16.49 -4.93
N GLY A 603 6.21 -16.37 -6.17
CA GLY A 603 6.93 -15.21 -6.71
C GLY A 603 8.41 -15.51 -7.01
N PHE A 604 8.99 -16.50 -6.34
CA PHE A 604 10.38 -16.93 -6.55
C PHE A 604 10.53 -18.46 -6.65
N ARG A 605 9.44 -19.21 -6.85
CA ARG A 605 9.51 -20.67 -6.99
C ARG A 605 10.24 -21.05 -8.27
N VAL A 606 9.88 -20.39 -9.38
CA VAL A 606 10.40 -20.68 -10.71
C VAL A 606 11.00 -19.42 -11.34
N PRO A 607 12.21 -19.50 -11.91
CA PRO A 607 12.81 -18.37 -12.64
C PRO A 607 11.93 -17.87 -13.78
N ARG A 608 11.86 -16.54 -13.97
CA ARG A 608 11.04 -15.88 -15.01
C ARG A 608 11.26 -16.46 -16.41
N ALA A 609 12.52 -16.71 -16.79
CA ALA A 609 12.87 -17.26 -18.09
C ALA A 609 12.30 -18.67 -18.32
N ALA A 610 12.24 -19.51 -17.27
CA ALA A 610 11.59 -20.82 -17.36
C ALA A 610 10.07 -20.68 -17.51
N ILE A 611 9.42 -19.79 -16.75
CA ILE A 611 7.97 -19.61 -16.83
C ILE A 611 7.56 -19.15 -18.24
N VAL A 612 8.19 -18.10 -18.78
CA VAL A 612 7.88 -17.57 -20.11
C VAL A 612 8.12 -18.63 -21.20
N TRP A 613 9.14 -19.48 -21.04
CA TRP A 613 9.44 -20.56 -21.98
C TRP A 613 8.41 -21.72 -21.91
N MET A 614 7.96 -22.08 -20.71
CA MET A 614 6.98 -23.15 -20.50
C MET A 614 5.54 -22.71 -20.69
N LEU A 615 5.23 -21.43 -20.51
CA LEU A 615 3.89 -20.87 -20.48
C LEU A 615 3.81 -19.59 -21.33
N PRO A 616 3.69 -19.73 -22.66
CA PRO A 616 3.30 -18.59 -23.51
C PRO A 616 1.87 -18.16 -23.16
N THR A 617 1.57 -16.86 -23.32
CA THR A 617 0.27 -16.26 -22.96
C THR A 617 -0.91 -16.91 -23.70
N GLU A 618 -0.68 -17.38 -24.94
CA GLU A 618 -1.65 -18.11 -25.77
C GLU A 618 -2.14 -19.45 -25.15
N ASP A 619 -1.33 -20.06 -24.27
CA ASP A 619 -1.66 -21.33 -23.63
C ASP A 619 -2.51 -21.16 -22.36
N VAL A 620 -2.75 -19.93 -21.90
CA VAL A 620 -3.52 -19.63 -20.69
C VAL A 620 -4.98 -19.39 -21.07
N GLN A 621 -5.87 -20.30 -20.69
CA GLN A 621 -7.31 -20.10 -20.90
C GLN A 621 -7.89 -19.17 -19.82
N ILE A 622 -8.51 -18.07 -20.24
CA ILE A 622 -9.10 -17.04 -19.37
C ILE A 622 -10.60 -17.30 -19.15
N ASP A 623 -11.26 -17.96 -20.11
CA ASP A 623 -12.71 -18.17 -20.11
C ASP A 623 -13.12 -19.17 -19.00
N GLY A 624 -13.52 -18.63 -17.84
CA GLY A 624 -14.03 -19.39 -16.69
C GLY A 624 -13.20 -19.26 -15.39
N GLY A 625 -12.15 -18.44 -15.40
CA GLY A 625 -11.02 -18.44 -14.47
C GLY A 625 -11.24 -18.24 -12.97
N ILE A 626 -12.45 -18.02 -12.44
CA ILE A 626 -12.74 -18.11 -10.98
C ILE A 626 -14.16 -18.66 -10.75
N ARG A 627 -15.09 -18.20 -11.59
CA ARG A 627 -16.52 -18.50 -11.47
C ARG A 627 -16.90 -19.92 -11.90
N GLY A 628 -16.21 -20.51 -12.88
CA GLY A 628 -16.65 -21.73 -13.57
C GLY A 628 -16.09 -23.06 -13.04
N ASN A 629 -14.86 -23.08 -12.50
CA ASN A 629 -14.19 -24.33 -12.12
C ASN A 629 -13.33 -24.20 -10.86
N ALA A 630 -13.87 -24.54 -9.69
CA ALA A 630 -13.21 -24.36 -8.40
C ALA A 630 -11.87 -25.12 -8.24
N THR A 631 -11.66 -26.21 -8.97
CA THR A 631 -10.41 -26.99 -8.92
C THR A 631 -9.31 -26.42 -9.81
N ALA A 632 -9.60 -25.41 -10.64
CA ALA A 632 -8.62 -24.79 -11.51
C ALA A 632 -7.44 -24.16 -10.73
N VAL A 633 -7.67 -23.76 -9.48
CA VAL A 633 -6.62 -23.20 -8.60
C VAL A 633 -5.48 -24.19 -8.32
N GLU A 634 -5.74 -25.50 -8.42
CA GLU A 634 -4.75 -26.56 -8.24
C GLU A 634 -3.94 -26.83 -9.53
N GLU A 635 -4.35 -26.26 -10.67
CA GLU A 635 -3.68 -26.50 -11.94
C GLU A 635 -2.26 -25.90 -11.97
N PRO A 636 -1.28 -26.63 -12.54
CA PRO A 636 0.10 -26.14 -12.67
C PRO A 636 0.21 -24.79 -13.37
N THR A 637 -0.67 -24.53 -14.35
CA THR A 637 -0.71 -23.26 -15.08
C THR A 637 -1.00 -22.09 -14.15
N VAL A 638 -1.99 -22.21 -13.25
CA VAL A 638 -2.39 -21.14 -12.34
C VAL A 638 -1.28 -20.83 -11.32
N ALA A 639 -0.57 -21.86 -10.83
CA ALA A 639 0.58 -21.68 -9.95
C ALA A 639 1.73 -20.90 -10.62
N LEU A 640 2.04 -21.20 -11.88
CA LEU A 640 3.10 -20.51 -12.63
C LEU A 640 2.70 -19.08 -13.02
N VAL A 641 1.44 -18.84 -13.35
CA VAL A 641 0.89 -17.49 -13.56
C VAL A 641 1.07 -16.66 -12.29
N ALA A 642 0.69 -17.21 -11.14
CA ALA A 642 0.81 -16.52 -9.87
C ALA A 642 2.26 -16.19 -9.52
N ASP A 643 3.19 -17.13 -9.74
CA ASP A 643 4.63 -16.94 -9.51
C ASP A 643 5.19 -15.81 -10.39
N LEU A 644 4.83 -15.76 -11.68
CA LEU A 644 5.29 -14.72 -12.59
C LEU A 644 4.71 -13.33 -12.28
N VAL A 645 3.41 -13.26 -11.99
CA VAL A 645 2.72 -11.99 -11.68
C VAL A 645 3.30 -11.38 -10.40
N LEU A 646 3.41 -12.17 -9.33
CA LEU A 646 3.98 -11.70 -8.06
C LEU A 646 5.43 -11.26 -8.23
N ARG A 647 6.24 -12.01 -8.99
CA ARG A 647 7.62 -11.62 -9.28
C ARG A 647 7.71 -10.28 -10.00
N THR A 648 6.87 -10.08 -11.01
CA THR A 648 6.88 -8.84 -11.81
C THR A 648 6.51 -7.63 -10.97
N VAL A 649 5.57 -7.80 -10.03
CA VAL A 649 5.21 -6.76 -9.06
C VAL A 649 6.30 -6.54 -8.01
N ALA A 650 6.93 -7.61 -7.51
CA ALA A 650 8.01 -7.53 -6.52
C ALA A 650 9.27 -6.85 -7.09
N ASP A 651 9.62 -7.12 -8.35
CA ASP A 651 10.76 -6.49 -9.04
C ASP A 651 10.55 -4.97 -9.20
N SER A 652 9.30 -4.50 -9.29
CA SER A 652 8.95 -3.07 -9.39
C SER A 652 7.46 -2.84 -9.14
N PRO A 653 7.06 -2.27 -7.98
CA PRO A 653 5.64 -2.04 -7.64
C PRO A 653 4.88 -1.12 -8.61
N ARG A 654 5.60 -0.33 -9.41
CA ARG A 654 5.05 0.59 -10.43
C ARG A 654 5.13 0.02 -11.87
N CYS A 655 5.59 -1.22 -12.06
CA CYS A 655 5.67 -1.80 -13.40
C CYS A 655 4.28 -2.22 -13.90
N HIS A 656 3.90 -1.74 -15.08
CA HIS A 656 2.73 -2.24 -15.78
C HIS A 656 2.92 -3.72 -16.12
N LEU A 657 1.97 -4.56 -15.71
CA LEU A 657 1.97 -6.00 -15.99
C LEU A 657 1.82 -6.33 -17.49
N GLY A 658 1.54 -5.33 -18.34
CA GLY A 658 1.46 -5.47 -19.79
C GLY A 658 0.49 -6.57 -20.21
N GLU A 659 0.97 -7.52 -21.02
CA GLU A 659 0.19 -8.68 -21.48
C GLU A 659 -0.28 -9.61 -20.35
N TRP A 660 0.29 -9.49 -19.13
CA TRP A 660 -0.06 -10.33 -17.99
C TRP A 660 -1.16 -9.77 -17.08
N SER A 661 -1.57 -8.52 -17.30
CA SER A 661 -2.65 -7.86 -16.54
C SER A 661 -3.95 -8.68 -16.48
N PRO A 662 -4.44 -9.34 -17.56
CA PRO A 662 -5.68 -10.11 -17.51
C PRO A 662 -5.63 -11.34 -16.59
N PHE A 663 -4.44 -11.79 -16.19
CA PHE A 663 -4.25 -12.99 -15.37
C PHE A 663 -4.10 -12.69 -13.87
N VAL A 664 -4.17 -11.42 -13.46
CA VAL A 664 -4.10 -11.02 -12.05
C VAL A 664 -5.18 -11.70 -11.19
N PRO A 665 -6.46 -11.83 -11.62
CA PRO A 665 -7.46 -12.54 -10.83
C PRO A 665 -7.09 -14.01 -10.57
N LEU A 666 -6.47 -14.70 -11.54
CA LEU A 666 -5.98 -16.08 -11.38
C LEU A 666 -4.81 -16.16 -10.39
N ALA A 667 -3.87 -15.22 -10.50
CA ALA A 667 -2.74 -15.13 -9.58
C ALA A 667 -3.23 -14.89 -8.14
N LEU A 668 -4.15 -13.95 -7.96
CA LEU A 668 -4.73 -13.62 -6.67
C LEU A 668 -5.56 -14.78 -6.10
N TRP A 669 -6.28 -15.53 -6.93
CA TRP A 669 -6.98 -16.74 -6.50
C TRP A 669 -5.99 -17.77 -5.91
N ARG A 670 -4.87 -18.02 -6.58
CA ARG A 670 -3.84 -18.94 -6.06
C ARG A 670 -3.27 -18.46 -4.72
N VAL A 671 -2.97 -17.17 -4.60
CA VAL A 671 -2.47 -16.56 -3.36
C VAL A 671 -3.44 -16.78 -2.20
N LEU A 672 -4.72 -16.44 -2.39
CA LEU A 672 -5.74 -16.58 -1.36
C LEU A 672 -5.99 -18.05 -0.98
N TRP A 673 -5.96 -18.96 -1.95
CA TRP A 673 -6.12 -20.39 -1.71
C TRP A 673 -4.95 -20.99 -0.92
N GLU A 674 -3.70 -20.66 -1.27
CA GLU A 674 -2.52 -21.13 -0.52
C GLU A 674 -2.49 -20.55 0.90
N SER A 675 -2.86 -19.28 1.05
CA SER A 675 -2.95 -18.61 2.36
C SER A 675 -3.94 -19.33 3.27
N ARG A 676 -5.12 -19.69 2.74
CA ARG A 676 -6.16 -20.38 3.50
C ARG A 676 -5.83 -21.83 3.83
N THR A 677 -5.22 -22.55 2.90
CA THR A 677 -4.93 -23.99 3.06
C THR A 677 -3.77 -24.25 4.01
N LYS A 678 -2.77 -23.37 4.07
CA LYS A 678 -1.59 -23.54 4.93
C LYS A 678 -1.80 -23.05 6.37
N ASN A 679 -2.90 -22.33 6.63
CA ASN A 679 -3.52 -22.11 7.95
C ASN A 679 -2.55 -21.73 9.09
N ASP A 680 -1.52 -20.96 8.76
CA ASP A 680 -0.50 -20.47 9.69
C ASP A 680 -0.28 -18.98 9.39
N ALA A 681 -0.75 -18.13 10.31
CA ALA A 681 -0.74 -16.68 10.17
C ALA A 681 0.69 -16.12 10.21
N GLU A 682 1.60 -16.75 10.96
CA GLU A 682 3.00 -16.33 11.04
C GLU A 682 3.78 -16.75 9.78
N ALA A 683 3.42 -17.88 9.17
CA ALA A 683 4.02 -18.33 7.91
C ALA A 683 3.42 -17.66 6.66
N ALA A 684 2.24 -17.02 6.77
CA ALA A 684 1.52 -16.39 5.64
C ALA A 684 2.35 -15.32 4.91
N GLN A 685 3.10 -14.49 5.65
CA GLN A 685 4.03 -13.52 5.06
C GLN A 685 5.23 -14.17 4.38
N ALA A 686 5.65 -15.36 4.81
CA ALA A 686 6.78 -16.09 4.24
C ALA A 686 6.42 -16.93 2.99
N TYR A 687 5.12 -17.09 2.67
CA TYR A 687 4.67 -17.90 1.54
C TYR A 687 4.66 -17.17 0.19
N PHE A 688 4.72 -15.84 0.19
CA PHE A 688 4.67 -15.02 -1.01
C PHE A 688 5.77 -13.98 -0.97
N VAL A 689 6.24 -13.58 -2.14
CA VAL A 689 7.23 -12.53 -2.28
C VAL A 689 6.56 -11.19 -2.50
N GLY A 690 7.04 -10.19 -1.76
CA GLY A 690 6.57 -8.83 -1.85
C GLY A 690 5.17 -8.67 -1.25
N ASP A 691 4.59 -7.49 -1.47
CA ASP A 691 3.25 -7.19 -1.00
C ASP A 691 2.21 -7.55 -2.08
N ALA A 692 1.60 -8.72 -1.94
CA ALA A 692 0.52 -9.17 -2.82
C ALA A 692 -0.72 -8.27 -2.77
N THR A 693 -0.82 -7.35 -1.81
CA THR A 693 -1.98 -6.47 -1.69
C THR A 693 -2.09 -5.46 -2.83
N SER A 694 -0.98 -5.16 -3.49
CA SER A 694 -0.93 -4.36 -4.72
C SER A 694 -1.80 -4.94 -5.86
N LEU A 695 -2.04 -6.26 -5.86
CA LEU A 695 -2.88 -6.94 -6.85
C LEU A 695 -4.38 -6.65 -6.68
N PHE A 696 -4.80 -6.09 -5.54
CA PHE A 696 -6.18 -5.65 -5.33
C PHE A 696 -6.48 -4.26 -5.94
N SER A 697 -5.51 -3.65 -6.64
CA SER A 697 -5.75 -2.40 -7.35
C SER A 697 -6.91 -2.52 -8.34
N PRO A 698 -7.82 -1.53 -8.41
CA PRO A 698 -8.92 -1.52 -9.37
C PRO A 698 -8.45 -1.51 -10.84
N GLU A 699 -7.19 -1.18 -11.11
CA GLU A 699 -6.57 -1.30 -12.44
C GLU A 699 -6.57 -2.76 -12.94
N TYR A 700 -6.36 -3.71 -12.02
CA TYR A 700 -6.12 -5.12 -12.36
C TYR A 700 -7.27 -6.04 -11.98
N LEU A 701 -8.06 -5.66 -10.96
CA LEU A 701 -9.11 -6.49 -10.40
C LEU A 701 -10.48 -5.81 -10.52
N PRO A 702 -11.32 -6.26 -11.46
CA PRO A 702 -12.70 -5.78 -11.56
C PRO A 702 -13.49 -6.05 -10.28
N HIS A 703 -14.41 -5.15 -9.92
CA HIS A 703 -15.29 -5.29 -8.73
C HIS A 703 -16.00 -6.64 -8.67
N GLU A 704 -16.39 -7.15 -9.83
CA GLU A 704 -17.10 -8.41 -10.00
C GLU A 704 -16.27 -9.66 -9.62
N ASP A 705 -14.97 -9.64 -9.90
CA ASP A 705 -14.04 -10.72 -9.56
C ASP A 705 -13.63 -10.63 -8.09
N LEU A 706 -13.42 -9.41 -7.59
CA LEU A 706 -13.16 -9.14 -6.17
C LEU A 706 -14.30 -9.67 -5.28
N LEU A 707 -15.57 -9.46 -5.66
CA LEU A 707 -16.72 -10.03 -4.94
C LEU A 707 -16.70 -11.55 -4.95
N THR A 708 -16.38 -12.16 -6.10
CA THR A 708 -16.30 -13.61 -6.23
C THR A 708 -15.22 -14.19 -5.32
N LEU A 709 -14.06 -13.53 -5.25
CA LEU A 709 -12.96 -13.91 -4.36
C LEU A 709 -13.34 -13.73 -2.89
N ALA A 710 -13.94 -12.61 -2.51
CA ALA A 710 -14.36 -12.33 -1.14
C ALA A 710 -15.42 -13.32 -0.62
N GLN A 711 -16.31 -13.80 -1.50
CA GLN A 711 -17.27 -14.85 -1.13
C GLN A 711 -16.61 -16.19 -0.85
N ARG A 712 -15.55 -16.52 -1.62
CA ARG A 712 -14.85 -17.79 -1.50
C ARG A 712 -13.83 -17.80 -0.37
N PHE A 713 -13.16 -16.68 -0.13
CA PHE A 713 -12.07 -16.50 0.85
C PHE A 713 -12.37 -15.33 1.82
N PRO A 714 -13.50 -15.36 2.55
CA PRO A 714 -13.91 -14.24 3.41
C PRO A 714 -12.94 -13.96 4.56
N ASP A 715 -12.17 -14.96 4.97
CA ASP A 715 -11.22 -14.96 6.07
C ASP A 715 -9.84 -14.40 5.70
N VAL A 716 -9.51 -14.32 4.40
CA VAL A 716 -8.15 -14.00 3.92
C VAL A 716 -8.11 -12.70 3.10
N VAL A 717 -9.25 -12.24 2.56
CA VAL A 717 -9.30 -10.98 1.79
C VAL A 717 -9.29 -9.78 2.76
N PRO A 718 -8.35 -8.82 2.63
CA PRO A 718 -8.32 -7.65 3.50
C PRO A 718 -9.55 -6.75 3.31
N PRO A 719 -10.25 -6.34 4.39
CA PRO A 719 -11.47 -5.55 4.30
C PRO A 719 -11.32 -4.25 3.50
N ARG A 720 -10.20 -3.52 3.64
CA ARG A 720 -9.99 -2.22 2.98
C ARG A 720 -10.21 -2.22 1.46
N TYR A 721 -9.83 -3.29 0.76
CA TYR A 721 -10.01 -3.38 -0.69
C TYR A 721 -11.47 -3.61 -1.10
N LEU A 722 -12.30 -4.10 -0.18
CA LEU A 722 -13.73 -4.28 -0.41
C LEU A 722 -14.52 -3.00 -0.19
N GLN A 723 -13.95 -1.97 0.42
CA GLN A 723 -14.68 -0.74 0.77
C GLN A 723 -15.37 -0.11 -0.43
N SER A 724 -14.66 0.12 -1.54
CA SER A 724 -15.23 0.73 -2.75
C SER A 724 -16.43 -0.07 -3.29
N THR A 725 -16.34 -1.40 -3.20
CA THR A 725 -17.40 -2.32 -3.63
C THR A 725 -18.58 -2.31 -2.65
N ILE A 726 -18.29 -2.29 -1.35
CA ILE A 726 -19.28 -2.17 -0.26
C ILE A 726 -20.03 -0.84 -0.33
N ILE A 727 -19.46 0.23 -0.85
CA ILE A 727 -20.16 1.52 -0.91
C ILE A 727 -20.92 1.75 -2.22
N SER A 728 -20.44 1.21 -3.35
CA SER A 728 -20.97 1.52 -4.69
C SER A 728 -21.95 0.48 -5.26
N SER A 729 -21.83 -0.79 -4.87
CA SER A 729 -22.57 -1.88 -5.52
C SER A 729 -24.07 -1.83 -5.24
N ARG A 730 -24.91 -2.07 -6.24
CA ARG A 730 -26.38 -1.98 -6.14
C ARG A 730 -26.98 -3.24 -5.52
N GLN A 731 -27.07 -3.25 -4.19
CA GLN A 731 -27.68 -4.27 -3.31
C GLN A 731 -28.00 -5.67 -3.90
N PRO A 732 -26.99 -6.43 -4.37
CA PRO A 732 -27.18 -7.85 -4.70
C PRO A 732 -27.18 -8.67 -3.39
N PRO A 733 -27.92 -9.79 -3.25
CA PRO A 733 -27.85 -10.64 -2.05
C PRO A 733 -26.41 -11.09 -1.73
N GLU A 734 -25.56 -11.15 -2.74
CA GLU A 734 -24.13 -11.42 -2.68
C GLU A 734 -23.37 -10.49 -1.74
N ILE A 735 -23.69 -9.19 -1.71
CA ILE A 735 -22.92 -8.22 -0.92
C ILE A 735 -23.29 -8.24 0.56
N GLY A 736 -24.56 -8.54 0.86
CA GLY A 736 -25.00 -8.78 2.23
C GLY A 736 -24.27 -9.96 2.85
N PHE A 737 -24.08 -11.04 2.08
CA PHE A 737 -23.29 -12.19 2.51
C PHE A 737 -21.82 -11.84 2.78
N VAL A 738 -21.18 -11.06 1.89
CA VAL A 738 -19.80 -10.60 2.09
C VAL A 738 -19.68 -9.73 3.35
N CYS A 739 -20.56 -8.72 3.52
CA CYS A 739 -20.55 -7.86 4.70
C CYS A 739 -20.73 -8.68 5.99
N ALA A 740 -21.68 -9.62 6.00
CA ALA A 740 -21.97 -10.46 7.17
C ALA A 740 -20.79 -11.35 7.56
N ASN A 741 -20.09 -11.93 6.57
CA ASN A 741 -18.88 -12.70 6.84
C ASN A 741 -17.75 -11.83 7.39
N LEU A 742 -17.50 -10.66 6.79
CA LEU A 742 -16.46 -9.73 7.26
C LEU A 742 -16.66 -9.34 8.73
N VAL A 743 -17.89 -8.98 9.10
CA VAL A 743 -18.23 -8.64 10.49
C VAL A 743 -18.05 -9.83 11.41
N ARG A 744 -18.57 -11.01 11.04
CA ARG A 744 -18.42 -12.23 11.83
C ARG A 744 -16.95 -12.62 12.02
N ASP A 745 -16.15 -12.47 10.99
CA ASP A 745 -14.73 -12.84 11.01
C ASP A 745 -13.91 -11.82 11.82
N ALA A 746 -14.28 -10.54 11.78
CA ALA A 746 -13.75 -9.52 12.69
C ALA A 746 -14.07 -9.83 14.17
N GLU A 747 -15.32 -10.16 14.48
CA GLU A 747 -15.75 -10.55 15.83
C GLU A 747 -15.06 -11.82 16.33
N ALA A 748 -14.75 -12.75 15.42
CA ALA A 748 -14.02 -13.98 15.72
C ALA A 748 -12.49 -13.79 15.77
N GLY A 749 -11.97 -12.57 15.57
CA GLY A 749 -10.52 -12.30 15.55
C GLY A 749 -9.76 -12.86 14.35
N ARG A 750 -10.48 -13.29 13.30
CA ARG A 750 -9.90 -13.93 12.10
C ARG A 750 -9.25 -12.96 11.10
N LEU A 751 -9.33 -11.65 11.36
CA LEU A 751 -8.59 -10.63 10.59
C LEU A 751 -7.07 -10.78 10.67
N ALA A 752 -6.56 -11.66 11.54
CA ALA A 752 -5.15 -12.07 11.55
C ALA A 752 -4.73 -12.90 10.35
N LEU A 753 -5.70 -13.47 9.64
CA LEU A 753 -5.45 -14.38 8.53
C LEU A 753 -5.51 -13.67 7.17
N THR A 754 -5.70 -12.34 7.16
CA THR A 754 -5.74 -11.57 5.91
C THR A 754 -4.35 -11.40 5.31
N ILE A 755 -4.27 -11.38 3.97
CA ILE A 755 -2.98 -11.24 3.29
C ILE A 755 -2.42 -9.81 3.38
N GLY A 756 -1.10 -9.72 3.54
CA GLY A 756 -0.34 -8.46 3.50
C GLY A 756 -0.20 -7.74 4.83
N LEU A 757 0.42 -6.54 4.81
CA LEU A 757 0.58 -5.72 6.00
C LEU A 757 -0.79 -5.25 6.50
N ARG A 758 -1.03 -5.34 7.81
CA ARG A 758 -2.28 -4.83 8.39
C ARG A 758 -2.30 -3.30 8.33
N ASP A 759 -3.36 -2.76 7.75
CA ASP A 759 -3.76 -1.37 7.87
C ASP A 759 -5.01 -1.34 8.76
N VAL A 760 -4.79 -1.09 10.05
CA VAL A 760 -5.82 -1.17 11.08
C VAL A 760 -6.93 -0.15 10.79
N ASP A 761 -6.58 1.04 10.31
CA ASP A 761 -7.53 2.13 10.09
C ASP A 761 -8.33 1.92 8.80
N GLY A 762 -7.67 1.50 7.72
CA GLY A 762 -8.34 1.15 6.47
C GLY A 762 -9.30 -0.04 6.65
N ASP A 763 -8.86 -1.08 7.36
CA ASP A 763 -9.69 -2.26 7.61
C ASP A 763 -10.86 -1.93 8.56
N ALA A 764 -10.62 -1.13 9.62
CA ALA A 764 -11.67 -0.65 10.51
C ALA A 764 -12.70 0.21 9.77
N THR A 765 -12.27 1.03 8.83
CA THR A 765 -13.16 1.85 7.99
C THR A 765 -14.03 0.98 7.09
N ALA A 766 -13.47 -0.01 6.42
CA ALA A 766 -14.23 -0.94 5.59
C ALA A 766 -15.22 -1.81 6.40
N LEU A 767 -14.81 -2.29 7.57
CA LEU A 767 -15.69 -3.02 8.50
C LEU A 767 -16.83 -2.13 8.98
N SER A 768 -16.53 -0.87 9.30
CA SER A 768 -17.54 0.12 9.65
C SER A 768 -18.55 0.32 8.52
N TRP A 769 -18.11 0.39 7.25
CA TRP A 769 -19.02 0.46 6.10
C TRP A 769 -19.86 -0.82 5.91
N ALA A 770 -19.28 -2.00 6.14
CA ALA A 770 -20.00 -3.27 6.12
C ALA A 770 -21.08 -3.32 7.19
N GLN A 771 -20.79 -2.86 8.41
CA GLN A 771 -21.75 -2.75 9.51
C GLN A 771 -22.92 -1.85 9.12
N VAL A 772 -22.65 -0.67 8.56
CA VAL A 772 -23.70 0.26 8.10
C VAL A 772 -24.68 -0.46 7.19
N ARG A 773 -24.18 -1.22 6.21
CA ARG A 773 -25.03 -1.97 5.27
C ARG A 773 -25.84 -3.10 5.90
N LEU A 774 -25.31 -3.80 6.90
CA LEU A 774 -25.98 -4.95 7.53
C LEU A 774 -27.13 -4.56 8.46
N VAL A 775 -27.15 -3.32 8.97
CA VAL A 775 -28.23 -2.91 9.87
C VAL A 775 -29.49 -2.62 9.07
N ASP A 776 -30.42 -3.57 9.15
CA ASP A 776 -31.75 -3.46 8.54
C ASP A 776 -32.82 -2.92 9.50
N ARG A 777 -32.71 -3.23 10.80
CA ARG A 777 -33.64 -2.77 11.84
C ARG A 777 -32.90 -2.17 13.02
N TRP A 778 -32.87 -0.84 13.06
CA TRP A 778 -32.18 -0.09 14.10
C TRP A 778 -32.80 -0.26 15.49
N ALA A 779 -34.13 -0.45 15.56
CA ALA A 779 -34.86 -0.61 16.82
C ALA A 779 -34.91 -2.04 17.37
N ALA A 780 -34.39 -3.04 16.63
CA ALA A 780 -34.25 -4.40 17.13
C ALA A 780 -33.17 -4.51 18.23
N SER A 781 -32.22 -3.56 18.21
CA SER A 781 -31.17 -3.39 19.19
C SER A 781 -31.69 -2.58 20.38
N GLY A 782 -31.44 -3.03 21.62
CA GLY A 782 -31.79 -2.23 22.81
C GLY A 782 -30.97 -0.94 22.95
N PHE A 783 -31.28 -0.11 23.96
CA PHE A 783 -30.58 1.18 24.20
C PHE A 783 -29.04 1.08 24.23
N ALA A 784 -28.50 0.18 25.05
CA ALA A 784 -27.04 0.01 25.18
C ALA A 784 -26.37 -0.50 23.89
N GLU A 785 -27.15 -1.21 23.07
CA GLU A 785 -26.67 -1.76 21.81
C GLU A 785 -26.62 -0.69 20.72
N LEU A 786 -27.53 0.31 20.73
CA LEU A 786 -27.50 1.43 19.79
C LEU A 786 -26.24 2.29 19.97
N GLU A 787 -25.82 2.57 21.20
CA GLU A 787 -24.58 3.31 21.49
C GLU A 787 -23.36 2.56 20.95
N ARG A 788 -23.28 1.26 21.23
CA ARG A 788 -22.20 0.38 20.73
C ARG A 788 -22.15 0.37 19.20
N VAL A 789 -23.31 0.23 18.54
CA VAL A 789 -23.45 0.23 17.08
C VAL A 789 -22.97 1.55 16.47
N VAL A 790 -23.35 2.69 17.06
CA VAL A 790 -22.86 4.02 16.63
C VAL A 790 -21.35 4.13 16.78
N GLY A 791 -20.79 3.64 17.90
CA GLY A 791 -19.34 3.62 18.11
C GLY A 791 -18.58 2.81 17.05
N LEU A 792 -19.08 1.62 16.72
CA LEU A 792 -18.51 0.75 15.68
C LEU A 792 -18.61 1.35 14.27
N MET A 793 -19.66 2.13 13.98
CA MET A 793 -19.88 2.73 12.66
C MET A 793 -19.23 4.13 12.50
N ARG A 794 -18.58 4.65 13.54
CA ARG A 794 -17.94 5.97 13.52
C ARG A 794 -16.88 6.14 12.42
N PRO A 795 -16.00 5.16 12.11
CA PRO A 795 -15.03 5.29 11.03
C PRO A 795 -15.67 5.56 9.67
N ALA A 796 -16.79 4.90 9.33
CA ALA A 796 -17.52 5.15 8.08
C ALA A 796 -18.09 6.57 8.02
N LEU A 797 -18.58 7.12 9.13
CA LEU A 797 -19.03 8.52 9.19
C LEU A 797 -17.88 9.49 8.94
N MET A 798 -16.72 9.26 9.57
CA MET A 798 -15.52 10.08 9.36
C MET A 798 -15.06 10.01 7.90
N SER A 799 -15.08 8.82 7.32
CA SER A 799 -14.79 8.58 5.90
C SER A 799 -15.76 9.37 5.01
N PHE A 800 -17.07 9.28 5.23
CA PHE A 800 -18.08 10.04 4.48
C PHE A 800 -17.91 11.56 4.57
N CYS A 801 -17.59 12.08 5.76
CA CYS A 801 -17.34 13.51 5.96
C CYS A 801 -16.11 14.04 5.20
N ARG A 802 -15.16 13.16 4.83
CA ARG A 802 -13.96 13.51 4.06
C ARG A 802 -14.16 13.36 2.54
N MET A 803 -15.23 12.69 2.10
CA MET A 803 -15.48 12.46 0.67
C MET A 803 -15.82 13.74 -0.09
N ASN A 804 -15.39 13.82 -1.35
CA ASN A 804 -15.77 14.88 -2.29
C ASN A 804 -17.12 14.56 -2.99
N ALA A 805 -17.64 15.51 -3.76
CA ALA A 805 -18.94 15.37 -4.43
C ALA A 805 -18.98 14.24 -5.48
N ALA A 806 -17.86 13.91 -6.12
CA ALA A 806 -17.79 12.83 -7.10
C ALA A 806 -17.84 11.46 -6.40
N GLU A 807 -17.06 11.29 -5.33
CA GLU A 807 -17.08 10.07 -4.51
C GLU A 807 -18.44 9.81 -3.89
N ILE A 808 -19.13 10.86 -3.43
CA ILE A 808 -20.49 10.74 -2.88
C ILE A 808 -21.49 10.29 -3.96
N ALA A 809 -21.30 10.70 -5.21
CA ALA A 809 -22.16 10.30 -6.32
C ALA A 809 -22.01 8.81 -6.69
N GLU A 810 -20.91 8.17 -6.31
CA GLU A 810 -20.68 6.74 -6.50
C GLU A 810 -21.35 5.87 -5.43
N LEU A 811 -21.78 6.46 -4.31
CA LEU A 811 -22.47 5.74 -3.23
C LEU A 811 -23.83 5.21 -3.69
N SER A 812 -24.16 3.99 -3.28
CA SER A 812 -25.47 3.41 -3.54
C SER A 812 -26.56 4.07 -2.68
N THR A 813 -27.79 4.12 -3.20
CA THR A 813 -28.91 4.80 -2.53
C THR A 813 -29.26 4.17 -1.17
N ASP A 814 -29.09 2.86 -1.02
CA ASP A 814 -29.32 2.14 0.24
C ASP A 814 -28.31 2.50 1.34
N VAL A 815 -27.07 2.81 0.95
CA VAL A 815 -26.01 3.28 1.86
C VAL A 815 -26.32 4.70 2.32
N LEU A 816 -26.69 5.58 1.38
CA LEU A 816 -27.11 6.96 1.68
C LEU A 816 -28.30 6.98 2.66
N ASP A 817 -29.31 6.13 2.46
CA ASP A 817 -30.46 6.00 3.36
C ASP A 817 -30.06 5.58 4.79
N ARG A 818 -29.13 4.63 4.92
CA ARG A 818 -28.61 4.15 6.22
C ARG A 818 -27.73 5.19 6.91
N LEU A 819 -26.95 5.96 6.14
CA LEU A 819 -26.17 7.07 6.67
C LEU A 819 -27.04 8.16 7.30
N VAL A 820 -28.23 8.45 6.75
CA VAL A 820 -29.17 9.40 7.37
C VAL A 820 -29.59 8.93 8.78
N VAL A 821 -29.94 7.64 8.93
CA VAL A 821 -30.32 7.07 10.23
C VAL A 821 -29.14 7.07 11.19
N LEU A 822 -27.95 6.71 10.71
CA LEU A 822 -26.73 6.68 11.52
C LEU A 822 -26.33 8.09 11.99
N LEU A 823 -26.40 9.11 11.13
CA LEU A 823 -26.08 10.49 11.49
C LEU A 823 -27.07 11.02 12.54
N PHE A 824 -28.36 10.67 12.41
CA PHE A 824 -29.39 10.98 13.41
C PHE A 824 -29.09 10.30 14.76
N ALA A 825 -28.83 8.99 14.74
CA ALA A 825 -28.49 8.21 15.94
C ALA A 825 -27.19 8.69 16.62
N SER A 826 -26.18 9.04 15.83
CA SER A 826 -24.89 9.56 16.32
C SER A 826 -25.07 10.90 17.04
N ARG A 827 -25.96 11.75 16.53
CA ARG A 827 -26.27 13.02 17.15
C ARG A 827 -27.02 12.86 18.47
N TRP A 828 -27.95 11.91 18.54
CA TRP A 828 -28.60 11.53 19.79
C TRP A 828 -27.60 10.94 20.80
N ALA A 829 -26.73 10.02 20.38
CA ALA A 829 -25.73 9.38 21.23
C ALA A 829 -24.72 10.39 21.79
N ARG A 830 -24.34 11.42 21.02
CA ARG A 830 -23.54 12.54 21.53
C ARG A 830 -24.27 13.29 22.65
N ASP A 831 -25.54 13.63 22.43
CA ASP A 831 -26.32 14.43 23.38
C ASP A 831 -26.70 13.66 24.66
N ARG A 832 -26.83 12.33 24.58
CA ARG A 832 -27.28 11.48 25.71
C ARG A 832 -26.18 10.64 26.35
N CYS A 833 -25.19 10.19 25.60
CA CYS A 833 -24.13 9.29 26.07
C CYS A 833 -22.74 9.94 26.06
N ALA A 834 -22.62 11.25 25.80
CA ALA A 834 -21.34 11.95 25.65
C ALA A 834 -20.41 11.30 24.60
N ALA A 835 -20.98 10.60 23.60
CA ALA A 835 -20.21 9.98 22.53
C ALA A 835 -19.37 11.02 21.76
N PRO A 836 -18.18 10.64 21.24
CA PRO A 836 -17.29 11.56 20.53
C PRO A 836 -18.00 12.27 19.37
N HIS A 837 -17.69 13.56 19.19
CA HIS A 837 -18.31 14.38 18.15
C HIS A 837 -18.02 13.82 16.74
N VAL A 838 -19.07 13.68 15.92
CA VAL A 838 -18.97 13.41 14.48
C VAL A 838 -18.96 14.77 13.73
N PRO A 839 -18.07 14.97 12.73
CA PRO A 839 -17.74 16.28 12.21
C PRO A 839 -18.89 16.94 11.44
N PHE A 840 -18.73 18.24 11.24
CA PHE A 840 -19.57 19.08 10.39
C PHE A 840 -19.77 18.46 9.00
N VAL A 841 -21.02 18.30 8.58
CA VAL A 841 -21.40 17.78 7.27
C VAL A 841 -21.47 18.96 6.29
N GLY A 842 -20.61 18.96 5.26
CA GLY A 842 -20.55 20.05 4.27
C GLY A 842 -21.70 20.02 3.26
N ASP A 843 -21.78 21.07 2.45
CA ASP A 843 -22.84 21.24 1.44
C ASP A 843 -22.87 20.10 0.41
N ALA A 844 -21.71 19.50 0.09
CA ALA A 844 -21.60 18.36 -0.83
C ALA A 844 -22.27 17.10 -0.27
N GLN A 845 -22.00 16.77 1.00
CA GLN A 845 -22.63 15.65 1.70
C GLN A 845 -24.14 15.86 1.87
N ILE A 846 -24.56 17.07 2.25
CA ILE A 846 -25.98 17.43 2.36
C ILE A 846 -26.68 17.26 1.00
N SER A 847 -26.03 17.68 -0.08
CA SER A 847 -26.56 17.54 -1.45
C SER A 847 -26.68 16.08 -1.87
N GLY A 848 -25.70 15.23 -1.54
CA GLY A 848 -25.75 13.78 -1.81
C GLY A 848 -26.86 13.06 -1.04
N LEU A 849 -27.08 13.43 0.22
CA LEU A 849 -28.14 12.85 1.05
C LEU A 849 -29.54 13.40 0.72
N ARG A 850 -29.65 14.45 -0.09
CA ARG A 850 -30.93 15.12 -0.38
C ARG A 850 -32.01 14.16 -0.90
N HIS A 851 -31.64 13.15 -1.69
CA HIS A 851 -32.59 12.14 -2.18
C HIS A 851 -33.20 11.32 -1.03
N SER A 852 -32.39 10.89 -0.06
CA SER A 852 -32.84 10.16 1.13
C SER A 852 -33.64 11.03 2.11
N ILE A 853 -33.42 12.36 2.07
CA ILE A 853 -34.04 13.32 2.99
C ILE A 853 -35.37 13.87 2.46
N LEU A 854 -35.41 14.28 1.19
CA LEU A 854 -36.54 14.94 0.54
C LEU A 854 -37.27 14.06 -0.48
N GLY A 855 -36.69 12.89 -0.83
CA GLY A 855 -37.16 12.03 -1.91
C GLY A 855 -38.02 10.85 -1.47
N SER A 856 -38.12 9.85 -2.35
CA SER A 856 -39.09 8.74 -2.35
C SER A 856 -38.76 7.55 -1.42
N SER A 857 -37.67 7.61 -0.65
CA SER A 857 -37.29 6.52 0.26
C SER A 857 -37.92 6.69 1.64
N ASP A 858 -38.80 5.76 2.02
CA ASP A 858 -39.42 5.72 3.36
C ASP A 858 -38.51 5.07 4.42
N TYR A 859 -37.31 4.61 4.05
CA TYR A 859 -36.43 3.83 4.92
C TYR A 859 -36.00 4.61 6.17
N ALA A 860 -35.46 5.82 5.99
CA ALA A 860 -34.98 6.66 7.09
C ALA A 860 -36.13 7.09 8.00
N ARG A 861 -37.26 7.50 7.41
CA ARG A 861 -38.48 7.87 8.14
C ARG A 861 -38.97 6.71 9.02
N THR A 862 -39.08 5.52 8.44
CA THR A 862 -39.62 4.34 9.13
C THR A 862 -38.72 3.90 10.28
N ASN A 863 -37.40 3.82 10.07
CA ASN A 863 -36.45 3.41 11.11
C ASN A 863 -36.35 4.44 12.25
N ILE A 864 -36.32 5.74 11.93
CA ILE A 864 -36.33 6.78 12.97
C ILE A 864 -37.64 6.74 13.77
N ALA A 865 -38.79 6.60 13.10
CA ALA A 865 -40.09 6.46 13.78
C ALA A 865 -40.15 5.20 14.67
N GLU A 866 -39.53 4.09 14.27
CA GLU A 866 -39.46 2.87 15.06
C GLU A 866 -38.54 3.03 16.29
N LEU A 867 -37.39 3.69 16.15
CA LEU A 867 -36.49 4.03 17.26
C LEU A 867 -37.17 4.90 18.34
N ILE A 868 -38.07 5.79 17.91
CA ILE A 868 -38.85 6.63 18.83
C ILE A 868 -39.98 5.82 19.48
N ARG A 869 -40.75 5.07 18.69
CA ARG A 869 -41.87 4.24 19.21
C ARG A 869 -41.42 3.15 20.17
N SER A 870 -40.23 2.60 19.97
CA SER A 870 -39.62 1.61 20.87
C SER A 870 -39.09 2.21 22.17
N GLY A 871 -38.99 3.54 22.27
CA GLY A 871 -38.47 4.25 23.44
C GLY A 871 -36.95 4.19 23.58
N ILE A 872 -36.23 3.72 22.54
CA ILE A 872 -34.76 3.74 22.51
C ILE A 872 -34.27 5.18 22.40
N ILE A 873 -34.86 5.94 21.48
CA ILE A 873 -34.64 7.38 21.35
C ILE A 873 -35.82 8.09 21.99
N ASP A 874 -35.53 8.97 22.96
CA ASP A 874 -36.54 9.73 23.67
C ASP A 874 -37.30 10.66 22.72
N ARG A 875 -38.63 10.55 22.71
CA ARG A 875 -39.49 11.46 21.93
C ARG A 875 -39.27 12.92 22.35
N GLU A 876 -38.99 13.16 23.63
CA GLU A 876 -38.73 14.47 24.21
C GLU A 876 -37.48 15.11 23.59
N TRP A 877 -36.41 14.32 23.37
CA TRP A 877 -35.19 14.80 22.73
C TRP A 877 -35.44 15.24 21.28
N LEU A 878 -36.23 14.47 20.51
CA LEU A 878 -36.58 14.84 19.14
C LEU A 878 -37.34 16.17 19.12
N LEU A 879 -38.41 16.29 19.92
CA LEU A 879 -39.28 17.47 19.91
C LEU A 879 -38.51 18.75 20.24
N VAL A 880 -37.65 18.69 21.25
CA VAL A 880 -36.80 19.84 21.61
C VAL A 880 -35.76 20.15 20.53
N THR A 881 -35.21 19.13 19.88
CA THR A 881 -34.27 19.32 18.76
C THR A 881 -34.95 19.99 17.57
N VAL A 882 -36.14 19.56 17.17
CA VAL A 882 -36.90 20.19 16.08
C VAL A 882 -37.26 21.63 16.44
N MET A 883 -37.69 21.87 17.67
CA MET A 883 -38.04 23.22 18.12
C MET A 883 -36.86 24.21 18.07
N PHE A 884 -35.64 23.74 18.37
CA PHE A 884 -34.44 24.58 18.22
C PHE A 884 -34.08 24.89 16.76
N LEU A 885 -34.52 24.05 15.82
CA LEU A 885 -34.22 24.19 14.40
C LEU A 885 -35.28 25.02 13.65
N THR A 886 -36.50 25.12 14.19
CA THR A 886 -37.59 25.86 13.55
C THR A 886 -37.31 27.37 13.49
N ASP A 887 -37.68 27.98 12.37
CA ASP A 887 -37.52 29.41 12.15
C ASP A 887 -38.23 30.26 13.23
N GLY A 888 -37.54 31.27 13.74
CA GLY A 888 -38.04 32.15 14.79
C GLY A 888 -37.66 31.77 16.23
N ALA A 889 -36.94 30.65 16.42
CA ALA A 889 -36.42 30.26 17.73
C ALA A 889 -35.48 31.35 18.34
N PRO A 890 -35.63 31.72 19.63
CA PRO A 890 -34.76 32.70 20.31
C PRO A 890 -33.27 32.31 20.23
N GLY A 891 -32.36 33.28 20.03
CA GLY A 891 -30.91 33.04 20.08
C GLY A 891 -30.21 32.72 18.74
N GLN A 892 -30.84 32.97 17.59
CA GLN A 892 -30.21 32.77 16.27
C GLN A 892 -29.03 33.76 16.01
N ALA A 893 -27.84 33.42 16.49
CA ALA A 893 -26.69 33.45 15.60
C ALA A 893 -26.81 32.15 14.78
N ARG A 894 -27.18 32.24 13.49
CA ARG A 894 -27.31 31.07 12.62
C ARG A 894 -26.08 30.19 12.81
N ARG A 895 -26.25 29.05 13.51
CA ARG A 895 -25.20 28.03 13.57
C ARG A 895 -24.94 27.63 12.14
N ARG A 896 -23.67 27.41 11.79
CA ARG A 896 -23.28 26.96 10.45
C ARG A 896 -24.22 25.83 10.01
N PRO A 897 -24.70 25.82 8.75
CA PRO A 897 -25.67 24.82 8.29
C PRO A 897 -25.17 23.42 8.64
N ASP A 898 -25.91 22.70 9.50
CA ASP A 898 -25.63 21.31 9.85
C ASP A 898 -26.68 20.39 9.25
N LEU A 899 -26.39 19.08 9.21
CA LEU A 899 -27.29 18.09 8.62
C LEU A 899 -28.68 18.10 9.27
N LEU A 900 -28.79 18.27 10.59
CA LEU A 900 -30.08 18.34 11.27
C LEU A 900 -30.90 19.55 10.82
N THR A 901 -30.25 20.68 10.57
CA THR A 901 -30.88 21.88 9.99
C THR A 901 -31.43 21.57 8.59
N SER A 902 -30.69 20.82 7.77
CA SER A 902 -31.16 20.38 6.44
C SER A 902 -32.23 19.27 6.49
N LEU A 903 -32.24 18.42 7.52
CA LEU A 903 -33.28 17.41 7.78
C LEU A 903 -34.56 18.03 8.36
N GLY A 904 -34.43 19.13 9.10
CA GLY A 904 -35.49 19.82 9.82
C GLY A 904 -36.22 20.87 8.99
N LEU A 905 -35.51 21.67 8.19
CA LEU A 905 -36.11 22.77 7.42
C LEU A 905 -36.43 22.34 5.99
N GLY A 906 -37.71 22.05 5.73
CA GLY A 906 -38.19 21.82 4.37
C GLY A 906 -38.00 23.07 3.50
N SER A 907 -37.43 22.90 2.29
CA SER A 907 -37.32 24.00 1.32
C SER A 907 -38.71 24.43 0.85
N GLU A 908 -39.14 25.64 1.19
CA GLU A 908 -40.26 26.44 0.66
C GLU A 908 -41.67 25.79 0.48
N ASN A 909 -41.83 24.47 0.63
CA ASN A 909 -43.05 23.71 0.34
C ASN A 909 -43.53 22.83 1.50
N GLY A 910 -42.98 22.99 2.71
CA GLY A 910 -43.53 22.39 3.92
C GLY A 910 -43.20 20.90 4.14
N ALA A 911 -42.75 20.61 5.36
CA ALA A 911 -42.45 19.31 5.97
C ALA A 911 -41.08 18.71 5.64
N GLY A 912 -40.04 19.17 6.36
CA GLY A 912 -38.81 18.38 6.52
C GLY A 912 -39.08 17.04 7.21
N LEU A 913 -38.16 16.08 7.10
CA LEU A 913 -38.30 14.73 7.67
C LEU A 913 -38.59 14.78 9.18
N LEU A 914 -37.83 15.59 9.92
CA LEU A 914 -37.97 15.68 11.38
C LEU A 914 -39.24 16.40 11.81
N GLU A 915 -39.69 17.41 11.07
CA GLU A 915 -40.96 18.10 11.33
C GLU A 915 -42.15 17.16 11.12
N SER A 916 -42.11 16.32 10.07
CA SER A 916 -43.13 15.30 9.84
C SER A 916 -43.20 14.29 10.98
N LEU A 917 -42.05 13.81 11.46
CA LEU A 917 -41.95 12.88 12.59
C LEU A 917 -42.40 13.53 13.91
N ALA A 918 -42.05 14.79 14.15
CA ALA A 918 -42.52 15.55 15.30
C ALA A 918 -44.05 15.72 15.28
N ARG A 919 -44.63 16.04 14.11
CA ARG A 919 -46.09 16.14 13.94
C ARG A 919 -46.83 14.83 14.18
N GLU A 920 -46.25 13.72 13.76
CA GLU A 920 -46.78 12.37 14.05
C GLU A 920 -46.68 12.07 15.55
N THR A 921 -45.55 12.37 16.17
CA THR A 921 -45.30 12.15 17.60
C THR A 921 -46.22 12.97 18.50
N LEU A 922 -46.67 14.15 18.06
CA LEU A 922 -47.62 15.02 18.78
C LEU A 922 -49.09 14.76 18.42
N SER A 923 -49.38 13.80 17.54
CA SER A 923 -50.74 13.55 17.06
C SER A 923 -51.69 13.03 18.15
N ASP A 924 -51.15 12.37 19.17
CA ASP A 924 -51.84 11.92 20.39
C ASP A 924 -52.33 13.07 21.28
N LEU A 925 -51.73 14.26 21.15
CA LEU A 925 -52.06 15.46 21.89
C LEU A 925 -53.05 16.38 21.15
N ARG A 926 -53.57 15.97 19.98
CA ARG A 926 -54.57 16.74 19.22
C ARG A 926 -55.90 16.82 19.97
N GLY A 927 -56.41 18.04 20.17
CA GLY A 927 -57.74 18.29 20.73
C GLY A 927 -57.78 18.52 22.25
N PHE A 928 -56.63 18.54 22.93
CA PHE A 928 -56.54 19.00 24.31
C PHE A 928 -56.42 20.54 24.37
N GLY A 929 -57.19 21.17 25.27
CA GLY A 929 -57.11 22.62 25.52
C GLY A 929 -55.89 23.03 26.35
N ASP A 930 -55.89 24.28 26.84
CA ASP A 930 -54.78 24.95 27.54
C ASP A 930 -54.09 24.15 28.69
N GLU A 931 -54.70 23.08 29.20
CA GLU A 931 -54.16 22.23 30.27
C GLU A 931 -52.96 21.34 29.87
N VAL A 932 -52.74 21.04 28.57
CA VAL A 932 -51.61 20.20 28.09
C VAL A 932 -50.29 20.98 27.90
N LEU A 933 -50.33 22.30 28.02
CA LEU A 933 -49.17 23.18 27.83
C LEU A 933 -48.14 23.14 28.94
N SER A 934 -48.56 22.92 30.19
CA SER A 934 -47.62 22.79 31.31
C SER A 934 -46.71 21.57 31.09
N PRO A 935 -47.24 20.36 30.77
CA PRO A 935 -46.40 19.21 30.42
C PRO A 935 -45.36 19.46 29.31
N ILE A 936 -45.71 20.14 28.21
CA ILE A 936 -44.77 20.37 27.08
C ILE A 936 -43.70 21.40 27.46
N ALA A 937 -44.08 22.48 28.16
CA ALA A 937 -43.13 23.48 28.64
C ALA A 937 -42.21 22.91 29.75
N ASP A 938 -42.73 22.00 30.57
CA ASP A 938 -41.97 21.30 31.62
C ASP A 938 -41.04 20.25 31.00
N MET A 939 -41.50 19.51 29.98
CA MET A 939 -40.69 18.62 29.15
C MET A 939 -39.52 19.36 28.49
N PHE A 940 -39.79 20.49 27.84
CA PHE A 940 -38.75 21.32 27.24
C PHE A 940 -37.73 21.80 28.29
N ARG A 941 -38.22 22.31 29.42
CA ARG A 941 -37.35 22.76 30.51
C ARG A 941 -36.43 21.65 31.01
N GLU A 942 -36.97 20.45 31.17
CA GLU A 942 -36.22 19.29 31.66
C GLU A 942 -35.19 18.79 30.64
N GLU A 943 -35.55 18.72 29.36
CA GLU A 943 -34.62 18.28 28.31
C GLU A 943 -33.50 19.30 28.06
N VAL A 944 -33.79 20.60 28.13
CA VAL A 944 -32.77 21.65 27.98
C VAL A 944 -31.75 21.62 29.11
N ARG A 945 -32.18 21.33 30.35
CA ARG A 945 -31.27 21.16 31.49
C ARG A 945 -30.30 19.99 31.33
N ARG A 946 -30.69 18.96 30.57
CA ARG A 946 -29.86 17.77 30.32
C ARG A 946 -28.79 18.02 29.25
N ARG A 947 -28.84 19.14 28.52
CA ARG A 947 -27.87 19.46 27.45
C ARG A 947 -26.68 20.24 28.02
N PRO A 948 -25.42 19.84 27.72
CA PRO A 948 -24.21 20.40 28.35
C PRO A 948 -23.89 21.88 28.03
N ASN A 949 -24.71 22.59 27.22
CA ASN A 949 -24.39 23.91 26.67
C ASN A 949 -25.48 25.00 26.89
N VAL A 950 -26.47 24.80 27.77
CA VAL A 950 -27.51 25.82 28.05
C VAL A 950 -27.49 26.21 29.52
N ASP A 951 -26.60 27.14 29.87
CA ASP A 951 -26.23 27.41 31.25
C ASP A 951 -27.03 28.54 31.94
N SER A 952 -28.31 28.77 31.59
CA SER A 952 -29.11 29.71 32.41
C SER A 952 -30.62 29.50 32.35
N GLN A 953 -31.27 29.61 33.52
CA GLN A 953 -32.72 29.81 33.66
C GLN A 953 -33.23 30.99 32.80
N ALA A 954 -32.37 31.97 32.51
CA ALA A 954 -32.66 33.12 31.66
C ALA A 954 -32.83 32.75 30.18
N GLU A 955 -32.04 31.79 29.65
CA GLU A 955 -32.23 31.28 28.28
C GLU A 955 -33.54 30.50 28.17
N ILE A 956 -33.84 29.59 29.12
CA ILE A 956 -35.09 28.81 29.12
C ILE A 956 -36.33 29.72 29.14
N ALA A 957 -36.28 30.84 29.88
CA ALA A 957 -37.38 31.80 29.93
C ALA A 957 -37.67 32.47 28.58
N LYS A 958 -36.66 32.65 27.71
CA LYS A 958 -36.82 33.25 26.38
C LYS A 958 -37.60 32.36 25.41
N TYR A 959 -37.49 31.04 25.56
CA TYR A 959 -38.19 30.06 24.71
C TYR A 959 -39.66 29.86 25.09
N ARG A 960 -40.08 30.24 26.30
CA ARG A 960 -41.45 30.01 26.79
C ARG A 960 -42.57 30.53 25.87
N PRO A 961 -42.48 31.75 25.29
CA PRO A 961 -43.49 32.24 24.34
C PRO A 961 -43.43 31.54 22.98
N PHE A 962 -42.24 31.07 22.58
CA PHE A 962 -42.02 30.39 21.30
C PHE A 962 -42.57 28.95 21.30
N VAL A 963 -42.50 28.24 22.44
CA VAL A 963 -43.08 26.88 22.58
C VAL A 963 -44.56 26.86 22.20
N TRP A 964 -45.32 27.91 22.55
CA TRP A 964 -46.73 28.05 22.18
C TRP A 964 -46.93 28.15 20.67
N GLN A 965 -46.24 29.10 20.03
CA GLN A 965 -46.34 29.35 18.59
C GLN A 965 -45.86 28.14 17.77
N TRP A 966 -44.82 27.47 18.24
CA TRP A 966 -44.26 26.28 17.62
C TRP A 966 -45.20 25.07 17.72
N PHE A 967 -45.82 24.85 18.88
CA PHE A 967 -46.81 23.78 19.05
C PHE A 967 -48.05 24.02 18.18
N GLU A 968 -48.59 25.24 18.14
CA GLU A 968 -49.69 25.61 17.24
C GLU A 968 -49.31 25.39 15.77
N HIS A 969 -48.10 25.79 15.36
CA HIS A 969 -47.59 25.62 14.00
C HIS A 969 -47.49 24.15 13.56
N LEU A 970 -47.08 23.24 14.46
CA LEU A 970 -46.94 21.82 14.13
C LEU A 970 -48.26 21.03 14.18
N VAL A 971 -49.16 21.38 15.10
CA VAL A 971 -50.36 20.58 15.43
C VAL A 971 -51.61 21.03 14.65
N MET A 972 -51.71 22.31 14.26
CA MET A 972 -52.84 22.80 13.47
C MET A 972 -52.68 22.36 11.99
N PRO A 973 -53.75 21.84 11.35
CA PRO A 973 -53.67 21.50 9.94
C PRO A 973 -53.46 22.79 9.13
N THR A 974 -52.39 22.86 8.35
CA THR A 974 -52.24 23.85 7.29
C THR A 974 -53.41 23.67 6.33
N SER A 975 -54.40 24.54 6.42
CA SER A 975 -55.49 24.62 5.45
C SER A 975 -54.89 24.81 4.06
N GLU A 976 -55.23 23.93 3.13
CA GLU A 976 -54.90 24.04 1.72
C GLU A 976 -55.22 25.45 1.20
N SER A 977 -54.18 26.15 0.76
CA SER A 977 -54.18 27.18 -0.28
C SER A 977 -55.46 28.03 -0.44
N GLU A 978 -55.58 29.12 0.32
CA GLU A 978 -56.28 30.31 -0.16
C GLU A 978 -55.27 31.33 -0.69
N CYS A 979 -55.20 31.38 -2.02
CA CYS A 979 -54.61 32.46 -2.79
C CYS A 979 -55.22 33.80 -2.34
N SER A 980 -54.47 34.65 -1.64
CA SER A 980 -54.80 36.08 -1.57
C SER A 980 -53.57 36.95 -1.36
N GLN A 981 -53.57 38.03 -2.12
CA GLN A 981 -52.51 38.99 -2.33
C GLN A 981 -52.11 39.72 -1.04
N GLY A 982 -50.82 40.02 -0.90
CA GLY A 982 -50.28 40.69 0.29
C GLY A 982 -50.73 42.15 0.46
N PRO A 983 -50.27 42.82 1.53
CA PRO A 983 -50.14 44.26 1.52
C PRO A 983 -48.80 44.72 2.08
N LEU A 984 -47.83 44.98 1.19
CA LEU A 984 -46.89 46.09 1.39
C LEU A 984 -47.58 47.36 0.89
N GLY A 985 -48.38 47.98 1.76
CA GLY A 985 -49.03 49.27 1.54
C GLY A 985 -48.59 50.26 2.61
N ARG A 986 -47.58 51.06 2.28
CA ARG A 986 -46.90 52.07 3.10
C ARG A 986 -47.85 53.03 3.84
N LEU A 987 -47.52 53.30 5.11
CA LEU A 987 -47.82 54.56 5.79
C LEU A 987 -46.95 55.69 5.21
N GLY A 988 -47.54 56.87 5.02
CA GLY A 988 -46.79 58.13 4.92
C GLY A 988 -47.15 59.02 3.73
N LYS A 989 -48.12 59.92 3.95
CA LYS A 989 -48.29 61.15 3.18
C LYS A 989 -47.11 62.11 3.45
N ASP A 990 -46.86 62.93 2.44
CA ASP A 990 -46.26 64.28 2.46
C ASP A 990 -44.80 64.45 1.97
N LYS A 991 -44.77 64.99 0.74
CA LYS A 991 -43.99 66.13 0.23
C LYS A 991 -42.47 66.01 -0.03
N ILE A 992 -42.22 66.18 -1.34
CA ILE A 992 -41.02 66.57 -2.11
C ILE A 992 -40.11 65.41 -2.51
#